data_AF-A0A9E4GVV7-F1
#
_entry.id   AF-A0A9E4GVV7-F1
#
_cell.length_a   1.000
_cell.length_b   1.000
_cell.length_c   1.000
_cell.angle_alpha   90.00
_cell.angle_beta   90.00
_cell.angle_gamma   90.00
#
_symmetry.space_group_name_H-M   'P 1'
#
loop_
_entity.id
_entity.type
_entity.pdbx_description
1 polymer ?
#
loop_
_entity_poly.entity_id
_entity_poly.type
_entity_poly.pdbx_seq_one_letter_code
_entity_poly.pdbx_strand_id
1 'polypeptide(L)'
;MKAVREFESRLGGWVIVSRWPIIVVTMVLVGIATSGTLFLEFSADHRIYFSKDNPQLLAYEAMENTYGQRGNVFFAIAPESRDATSALALEATAWLTEQSWQIPYSTRVDSVTNFQHTTADGDDILVRDLVDEAARGDAGERARIRAIAIAEPRLAARLLARDGGVSGINVTVQLPGENEILEGPRVAEAARGLADEVREHFPGIDVRVTGLVIFNQTFMEVSLGDLKTLVPASFAAMTLMLVLLTQGLSGTFAIMLVVALSVMTAVGLGGWVGLPMTAPSAIAPIVVLTVAIANCVHVFATFSQYMQGDASRTLADRGGGALLRRARTGGLKRDAIVESLRVNLQPVFLASLTTTLGFLSMNFSEVPPFRQLGTFVAFGVGAAFLLSVTLLPALLSLLPVRVRATGHRGDAAMAALGEFVVRRRRELLWGSGLIVVTLVASIPRNELNDVFLHYFDESIEFRRDADFTAENLTGMYAMDYSLASGEPEGISDPDFLADVAAFAEWYNEQPETIHVNVITDTFRRLNMSMHGDDPAEYRLPASRERAAQYLLLYEMSLPFGLDLNNQIDVDKSATRMTVATRTLSSNEVLALDRRALQWLADHAPNIVRPESSGTTLMFAYLGRRNIVSMLVGTTVALIGISFILIFALRSLRLGLTSLVPNLIPGALGFGIWGLAVGEVGISLSVVTAMTLGIVVDDTVHFLSKYRRARRELGCASPDAVRVAFRTVGRALLTTSLVLVAGFVVVSLSSFELNAGMGKLTAMVIALALMADFFLLPPLLMKVERDSGMGGFPR
;
A
#
# COMPACT_ATOMS: atom_id res chain seq x y z
N MET A 1 -8.49 -41.70 13.49
CA MET A 1 -9.33 -40.83 14.35
C MET A 1 -9.05 -41.01 15.83
N LYS A 2 -8.94 -42.25 16.35
CA LYS A 2 -8.43 -42.49 17.72
C LYS A 2 -7.08 -41.81 17.97
N ALA A 3 -6.12 -42.00 17.06
CA ALA A 3 -4.78 -41.39 17.17
C ALA A 3 -4.77 -39.85 17.27
N VAL A 4 -5.63 -39.15 16.52
CA VAL A 4 -5.70 -37.67 16.57
C VAL A 4 -6.33 -37.18 17.88
N ARG A 5 -7.44 -37.79 18.32
CA ARG A 5 -8.07 -37.47 19.61
C ARG A 5 -7.17 -37.81 20.80
N GLU A 6 -6.41 -38.88 20.67
CA GLU A 6 -5.44 -39.31 21.67
C GLU A 6 -4.26 -38.33 21.74
N PHE A 7 -3.74 -37.89 20.58
CA PHE A 7 -2.75 -36.81 20.50
C PHE A 7 -3.23 -35.50 21.12
N GLU A 8 -4.44 -35.04 20.77
CA GLU A 8 -5.06 -33.83 21.33
C GLU A 8 -5.14 -33.86 22.87
N SER A 9 -5.61 -34.97 23.43
CA SER A 9 -5.73 -35.14 24.88
C SER A 9 -4.37 -35.23 25.60
N ARG A 10 -3.39 -35.87 24.97
CA ARG A 10 -2.02 -35.98 25.49
C ARG A 10 -1.27 -34.65 25.42
N LEU A 11 -1.51 -33.84 24.39
CA LEU A 11 -0.90 -32.53 24.22
C LEU A 11 -1.24 -31.60 25.40
N GLY A 12 -2.52 -31.48 25.76
CA GLY A 12 -2.92 -30.63 26.89
C GLY A 12 -2.30 -31.07 28.22
N GLY A 13 -2.23 -32.39 28.47
CA GLY A 13 -1.56 -32.93 29.65
C GLY A 13 -0.05 -32.64 29.66
N TRP A 14 0.62 -32.85 28.51
CA TRP A 14 2.03 -32.57 28.34
C TRP A 14 2.37 -31.09 28.56
N VAL A 15 1.58 -30.17 28.00
CA VAL A 15 1.80 -28.72 28.16
C VAL A 15 1.74 -28.31 29.64
N ILE A 16 0.82 -28.88 30.41
CA ILE A 16 0.69 -28.58 31.84
C ILE A 16 1.88 -29.11 32.65
N VAL A 17 2.36 -30.32 32.34
CA VAL A 17 3.50 -30.95 33.03
C VAL A 17 4.80 -30.23 32.68
N SER A 18 5.00 -29.91 31.41
CA SER A 18 6.23 -29.31 30.87
C SER A 18 6.16 -27.77 30.75
N ARG A 19 5.25 -27.11 31.48
CA ARG A 19 5.00 -25.66 31.37
C ARG A 19 6.23 -24.76 31.50
N TRP A 20 7.16 -25.07 32.42
CA TRP A 20 8.39 -24.29 32.61
C TRP A 20 9.38 -24.47 31.44
N PRO A 21 9.73 -25.71 31.03
CA PRO A 21 10.47 -25.94 29.80
C PRO A 21 9.85 -25.25 28.58
N ILE A 22 8.53 -25.34 28.41
CA ILE A 22 7.83 -24.70 27.28
C ILE A 22 8.03 -23.19 27.31
N ILE A 23 7.83 -22.53 28.45
CA ILE A 23 8.02 -21.09 28.57
C ILE A 23 9.47 -20.71 28.23
N VAL A 24 10.46 -21.39 28.82
CA VAL A 24 11.88 -21.08 28.59
C VAL A 24 12.27 -21.29 27.13
N VAL A 25 11.96 -22.45 26.55
CA VAL A 25 12.26 -22.74 25.14
C VAL A 25 11.56 -21.75 24.23
N THR A 26 10.31 -21.40 24.52
CA THR A 26 9.57 -20.40 23.74
C THR A 26 10.26 -19.04 23.80
N MET A 27 10.64 -18.55 24.98
CA MET A 27 11.33 -17.26 25.10
C MET A 27 12.68 -17.27 24.34
N VAL A 28 13.41 -18.38 24.38
CA VAL A 28 14.67 -18.53 23.63
C VAL A 28 14.42 -18.50 22.12
N LEU A 29 13.45 -19.27 21.63
CA LEU A 29 13.11 -19.31 20.20
C LEU A 29 12.61 -17.95 19.70
N VAL A 30 11.74 -17.29 20.47
CA VAL A 30 11.27 -15.94 20.15
C VAL A 30 12.44 -14.95 20.20
N GLY A 31 13.36 -15.07 21.16
CA GLY A 31 14.56 -14.24 21.23
C GLY A 31 15.48 -14.40 20.02
N ILE A 32 15.72 -15.63 19.56
CA ILE A 32 16.49 -15.92 18.34
C ILE A 32 15.79 -15.39 17.09
N ALA A 33 14.48 -15.56 16.99
CA ALA A 33 13.73 -14.99 15.87
C ALA A 33 13.82 -13.46 15.90
N THR A 34 13.57 -12.85 17.05
CA THR A 34 13.59 -11.39 17.26
C THR A 34 14.96 -10.80 17.00
N SER A 35 16.07 -11.49 17.25
CA SER A 35 17.40 -10.94 16.94
C SER A 35 17.58 -10.61 15.45
N GLY A 36 16.75 -11.19 14.57
CA GLY A 36 16.73 -10.83 13.16
C GLY A 36 16.27 -9.40 12.88
N THR A 37 15.63 -8.71 13.83
CA THR A 37 15.31 -7.28 13.67
C THR A 37 16.56 -6.41 13.53
N LEU A 38 17.73 -6.90 13.96
CA LEU A 38 19.01 -6.23 13.74
C LEU A 38 19.43 -6.19 12.26
N PHE A 39 18.85 -7.05 11.42
CA PHE A 39 19.09 -7.12 9.98
C PHE A 39 17.94 -6.51 9.16
N LEU A 40 17.01 -5.81 9.82
CA LEU A 40 15.88 -5.19 9.15
C LEU A 40 16.32 -3.90 8.45
N GLU A 41 16.20 -3.89 7.12
CA GLU A 41 16.48 -2.71 6.30
C GLU A 41 15.20 -1.90 6.10
N PHE A 42 15.33 -0.57 5.99
CA PHE A 42 14.24 0.33 5.62
C PHE A 42 14.60 0.96 4.28
N SER A 43 13.65 0.99 3.34
CA SER A 43 13.84 1.64 2.05
C SER A 43 12.74 2.66 1.81
N ALA A 44 13.16 3.84 1.37
CA ALA A 44 12.30 4.94 0.97
C ALA A 44 12.16 5.03 -0.56
N ASP A 45 12.94 4.23 -1.30
CA ASP A 45 12.96 4.29 -2.76
C ASP A 45 11.70 3.67 -3.36
N HIS A 46 10.98 4.47 -4.16
CA HIS A 46 9.87 4.02 -4.98
C HIS A 46 10.20 2.81 -5.88
N ARG A 47 11.46 2.58 -6.27
CA ARG A 47 11.87 1.43 -7.09
C ARG A 47 11.57 0.09 -6.41
N ILE A 48 11.48 0.05 -5.08
CA ILE A 48 11.17 -1.18 -4.34
C ILE A 48 9.77 -1.74 -4.66
N TYR A 49 8.87 -0.90 -5.21
CA TYR A 49 7.53 -1.31 -5.65
C TYR A 49 7.54 -2.14 -6.93
N PHE A 50 8.71 -2.33 -7.55
CA PHE A 50 8.88 -3.05 -8.81
C PHE A 50 9.77 -4.27 -8.63
N SER A 51 9.45 -5.36 -9.30
CA SER A 51 10.36 -6.50 -9.38
C SER A 51 11.55 -6.17 -10.28
N LYS A 52 12.71 -6.81 -10.04
CA LYS A 52 13.95 -6.55 -10.79
C LYS A 52 13.84 -6.84 -12.29
N ASP A 53 12.89 -7.67 -12.68
CA ASP A 53 12.56 -8.06 -14.06
C ASP A 53 11.43 -7.22 -14.68
N ASN A 54 10.94 -6.19 -13.98
CA ASN A 54 9.84 -5.36 -14.48
C ASN A 54 10.29 -4.54 -15.70
N PRO A 55 9.59 -4.62 -16.85
CA PRO A 55 10.05 -3.96 -18.07
C PRO A 55 10.04 -2.44 -18.00
N GLN A 56 9.12 -1.82 -17.23
CA GLN A 56 9.08 -0.37 -17.06
C GLN A 56 10.18 0.11 -16.13
N LEU A 57 10.56 -0.68 -15.11
CA LEU A 57 11.74 -0.39 -14.30
C LEU A 57 13.01 -0.46 -15.15
N LEU A 58 13.17 -1.51 -15.97
CA LEU A 58 14.34 -1.64 -16.85
C LEU A 58 14.43 -0.51 -17.87
N ALA A 59 13.31 -0.08 -18.47
CA ALA A 59 13.26 1.07 -19.37
C ALA A 59 13.59 2.39 -18.63
N TYR A 60 13.21 2.51 -17.36
CA TYR A 60 13.54 3.66 -16.52
C TYR A 60 15.03 3.70 -16.15
N GLU A 61 15.59 2.57 -15.73
CA GLU A 61 17.02 2.45 -15.45
C GLU A 61 17.87 2.65 -16.71
N ALA A 62 17.44 2.13 -17.86
CA ALA A 62 18.10 2.39 -19.15
C ALA A 62 18.11 3.90 -19.46
N MET A 63 16.99 4.58 -19.27
CA MET A 63 16.90 6.04 -19.46
C MET A 63 17.86 6.79 -18.52
N GLU A 64 17.94 6.42 -17.25
CA GLU A 64 18.87 7.05 -16.29
C GLU A 64 20.33 6.76 -16.59
N ASN A 65 20.65 5.56 -17.09
CA ASN A 65 22.01 5.21 -17.49
C ASN A 65 22.47 6.00 -18.72
N THR A 66 21.54 6.35 -19.62
CA THR A 66 21.84 7.14 -20.83
C THR A 66 21.88 8.64 -20.56
N TYR A 67 20.91 9.18 -19.82
CA TYR A 67 20.72 10.63 -19.65
C TYR A 67 20.96 11.15 -18.23
N GLY A 68 21.54 10.33 -17.35
CA GLY A 68 21.77 10.65 -15.94
C GLY A 68 20.57 10.37 -15.02
N GLN A 69 20.86 10.17 -13.73
CA GLN A 69 19.84 9.92 -12.70
C GLN A 69 18.95 11.15 -12.45
N ARG A 70 17.68 10.90 -12.13
CA ARG A 70 16.62 11.94 -12.11
C ARG A 70 16.08 12.28 -10.74
N GLY A 71 16.80 11.95 -9.67
CA GLY A 71 16.46 12.46 -8.36
C GLY A 71 16.36 13.99 -8.45
N ASN A 72 15.25 14.58 -8.02
CA ASN A 72 15.14 16.02 -7.99
C ASN A 72 14.42 16.53 -6.73
N VAL A 73 14.77 17.76 -6.38
CA VAL A 73 14.02 18.64 -5.51
C VAL A 73 13.53 19.80 -6.37
N PHE A 74 12.28 20.20 -6.18
CA PHE A 74 11.70 21.31 -6.91
C PHE A 74 11.15 22.34 -5.94
N PHE A 75 11.57 23.59 -6.09
CA PHE A 75 11.06 24.73 -5.34
C PHE A 75 10.08 25.51 -6.22
N ALA A 76 8.85 25.71 -5.75
CA ALA A 76 7.91 26.66 -6.36
C ALA A 76 7.90 27.94 -5.53
N ILE A 77 8.31 29.05 -6.14
CA ILE A 77 8.44 30.37 -5.53
C ILE A 77 7.19 31.18 -5.89
N ALA A 78 6.40 31.48 -4.87
CA ALA A 78 5.11 32.15 -4.99
C ALA A 78 5.15 33.51 -4.27
N PRO A 79 5.45 34.60 -4.98
CA PRO A 79 5.41 35.95 -4.40
C PRO A 79 3.96 36.40 -4.14
N GLU A 80 3.74 37.14 -3.04
CA GLU A 80 2.44 37.74 -2.72
C GLU A 80 1.94 38.70 -3.82
N SER A 81 2.88 39.35 -4.54
CA SER A 81 2.58 40.22 -5.67
C SER A 81 1.98 39.50 -6.89
N ARG A 82 2.08 38.15 -6.93
CA ARG A 82 1.82 37.34 -8.13
C ARG A 82 2.62 37.79 -9.36
N ASP A 83 3.84 38.27 -9.12
CA ASP A 83 4.81 38.57 -10.16
C ASP A 83 6.17 37.97 -9.77
N ALA A 84 6.44 36.78 -10.32
CA ALA A 84 7.69 36.04 -10.14
C ALA A 84 8.89 36.70 -10.84
N THR A 85 8.66 37.76 -11.62
CA THR A 85 9.70 38.61 -12.22
C THR A 85 9.87 39.94 -11.50
N SER A 86 9.18 40.15 -10.37
CA SER A 86 9.39 41.30 -9.51
C SER A 86 10.82 41.32 -8.94
N ALA A 87 11.31 42.49 -8.54
CA ALA A 87 12.67 42.64 -8.02
C ALA A 87 12.94 41.69 -6.83
N LEU A 88 12.01 41.63 -5.88
CA LEU A 88 12.08 40.73 -4.72
C LEU A 88 12.08 39.25 -5.14
N ALA A 89 11.21 38.85 -6.07
CA ALA A 89 11.11 37.46 -6.52
C ALA A 89 12.36 37.01 -7.30
N LEU A 90 12.92 37.87 -8.16
CA LEU A 90 14.16 37.58 -8.89
C LEU A 90 15.37 37.51 -7.95
N GLU A 91 15.42 38.36 -6.93
CA GLU A 91 16.46 38.32 -5.90
C GLU A 91 16.39 37.02 -5.08
N ALA A 92 15.19 36.67 -4.59
CA ALA A 92 14.96 35.42 -3.87
C ALA A 92 15.26 34.19 -4.74
N THR A 93 14.83 34.19 -6.01
CA THR A 93 15.10 33.10 -6.96
C THR A 93 16.59 32.94 -7.22
N ALA A 94 17.31 34.05 -7.44
CA ALA A 94 18.74 33.99 -7.68
C ALA A 94 19.52 33.51 -6.45
N TRP A 95 19.18 34.03 -5.26
CA TRP A 95 19.78 33.60 -4.01
C TRP A 95 19.54 32.10 -3.78
N LEU A 96 18.30 31.64 -3.93
CA LEU A 96 17.97 30.23 -3.74
C LEU A 96 18.62 29.35 -4.81
N THR A 97 18.78 29.83 -6.05
CA THR A 97 19.51 29.14 -7.12
C THR A 97 20.97 28.90 -6.72
N GLU A 98 21.65 29.92 -6.19
CA GLU A 98 23.03 29.82 -5.73
C GLU A 98 23.17 28.86 -4.54
N GLN A 99 22.30 28.99 -3.54
CA GLN A 99 22.34 28.11 -2.36
C GLN A 99 21.95 26.66 -2.71
N SER A 100 21.08 26.45 -3.70
CA SER A 100 20.65 25.12 -4.13
C SER A 100 21.80 24.24 -4.63
N TRP A 101 22.91 24.84 -5.12
CA TRP A 101 24.11 24.09 -5.47
C TRP A 101 24.79 23.43 -4.26
N GLN A 102 24.55 23.94 -3.04
CA GLN A 102 25.07 23.40 -1.79
C GLN A 102 24.21 22.26 -1.23
N ILE A 103 23.05 21.98 -1.83
CA ILE A 103 22.24 20.82 -1.45
C ILE A 103 23.09 19.55 -1.67
N PRO A 104 23.17 18.64 -0.68
CA PRO A 104 23.96 17.43 -0.81
C PRO A 104 23.63 16.66 -2.10
N TYR A 105 24.66 16.21 -2.81
CA TYR A 105 24.52 15.44 -4.05
C TYR A 105 23.87 16.20 -5.23
N SER A 106 23.74 17.52 -5.13
CA SER A 106 23.38 18.40 -6.25
C SER A 106 24.37 18.22 -7.41
N THR A 107 23.85 18.00 -8.60
CA THR A 107 24.63 17.94 -9.85
C THR A 107 24.24 19.04 -10.83
N ARG A 108 23.04 19.58 -10.71
CA ARG A 108 22.51 20.64 -11.59
C ARG A 108 21.40 21.43 -10.91
N VAL A 109 21.37 22.74 -11.12
CA VAL A 109 20.28 23.62 -10.71
C VAL A 109 19.79 24.39 -11.93
N ASP A 110 18.50 24.30 -12.25
CA ASP A 110 17.85 25.06 -13.32
C ASP A 110 16.85 26.05 -12.72
N SER A 111 16.94 27.33 -13.10
CA SER A 111 15.96 28.36 -12.75
C SER A 111 15.83 29.39 -13.88
N VAL A 112 14.88 30.33 -13.75
CA VAL A 112 14.79 31.46 -14.68
C VAL A 112 16.03 32.37 -14.62
N THR A 113 16.75 32.41 -13.49
CA THR A 113 17.84 33.35 -13.29
C THR A 113 19.14 32.91 -13.97
N ASN A 114 19.44 31.60 -13.94
CA ASN A 114 20.64 31.04 -14.58
C ASN A 114 20.36 30.41 -15.96
N PHE A 115 19.19 30.71 -16.54
CA PHE A 115 18.85 30.21 -17.86
C PHE A 115 19.78 30.79 -18.92
N GLN A 116 20.47 29.91 -19.66
CA GLN A 116 21.43 30.31 -20.70
C GLN A 116 20.68 30.78 -21.95
N HIS A 117 20.55 32.10 -22.10
CA HIS A 117 19.90 32.72 -23.23
C HIS A 117 20.94 33.11 -24.30
N THR A 118 20.65 32.79 -25.56
CA THR A 118 21.55 33.10 -26.68
C THR A 118 21.04 34.32 -27.45
N THR A 119 21.94 35.27 -27.70
CA THR A 119 21.68 36.45 -28.51
C THR A 119 22.79 36.66 -29.52
N ALA A 120 22.47 37.26 -30.65
CA ALA A 120 23.44 37.66 -31.67
C ALA A 120 24.16 38.95 -31.25
N ASP A 121 25.48 38.99 -31.41
CA ASP A 121 26.29 40.21 -31.35
C ASP A 121 27.18 40.31 -32.58
N GLY A 122 26.69 40.97 -33.63
CA GLY A 122 27.34 40.97 -34.94
C GLY A 122 27.38 39.55 -35.53
N ASP A 123 28.59 39.02 -35.72
CA ASP A 123 28.83 37.66 -36.22
C ASP A 123 29.03 36.62 -35.10
N ASP A 124 29.03 37.06 -33.83
CA ASP A 124 29.26 36.21 -32.65
C ASP A 124 27.93 35.83 -31.96
N ILE A 125 27.91 34.67 -31.28
CA ILE A 125 26.84 34.31 -30.34
C ILE A 125 27.30 34.64 -28.92
N LEU A 126 26.50 35.40 -28.20
CA LEU A 126 26.63 35.55 -26.76
C LEU A 126 25.69 34.58 -26.04
N VAL A 127 26.24 33.77 -25.14
CA VAL A 127 25.50 32.89 -24.23
C VAL A 127 25.74 33.39 -22.81
N ARG A 128 24.66 33.80 -22.13
CA ARG A 128 24.72 34.29 -20.74
C ARG A 128 23.43 34.00 -20.00
N ASP A 129 23.49 34.16 -18.68
CA ASP A 129 22.34 34.12 -17.80
C ASP A 129 21.28 35.14 -18.24
N LEU A 130 20.01 34.72 -18.22
CA LEU A 130 18.89 35.60 -18.56
C LEU A 130 18.74 36.76 -17.55
N VAL A 131 19.15 36.55 -16.29
CA VAL A 131 19.01 37.53 -15.21
C VAL A 131 20.36 37.88 -14.60
N ASP A 132 20.96 38.96 -15.10
CA ASP A 132 22.20 39.52 -14.54
C ASP A 132 21.94 40.36 -13.27
N GLU A 133 22.96 40.56 -12.40
CA GLU A 133 22.81 41.37 -11.17
C GLU A 133 22.31 42.79 -11.44
N ALA A 134 22.78 43.41 -12.53
CA ALA A 134 22.35 44.74 -12.96
C ALA A 134 20.87 44.78 -13.39
N ALA A 135 20.30 43.64 -13.83
CA ALA A 135 18.95 43.51 -14.36
C ALA A 135 17.87 43.46 -13.26
N ARG A 136 18.21 43.13 -12.02
CA ARG A 136 17.25 42.96 -10.92
C ARG A 136 16.64 44.29 -10.45
N GLY A 137 17.42 45.38 -10.52
CA GLY A 137 17.02 46.72 -10.06
C GLY A 137 16.22 47.55 -11.07
N ASP A 138 16.44 47.35 -12.38
CA ASP A 138 15.80 48.15 -13.44
C ASP A 138 14.42 47.61 -13.85
N ALA A 139 13.43 48.49 -13.94
CA ALA A 139 12.07 48.10 -14.32
C ALA A 139 11.93 47.73 -15.80
N GLY A 140 12.71 48.36 -16.67
CA GLY A 140 12.73 48.05 -18.10
C GLY A 140 13.28 46.65 -18.36
N GLU A 141 14.40 46.33 -17.71
CA GLU A 141 15.04 45.02 -17.85
C GLU A 141 14.21 43.88 -17.24
N ARG A 142 13.53 44.10 -16.10
CA ARG A 142 12.57 43.10 -15.57
C ARG A 142 11.42 42.82 -16.53
N ALA A 143 10.90 43.85 -17.21
CA ALA A 143 9.87 43.66 -18.23
C ALA A 143 10.39 42.87 -19.44
N ARG A 144 11.65 43.11 -19.83
CA ARG A 144 12.33 42.32 -20.88
C ARG A 144 12.50 40.86 -20.46
N ILE A 145 13.01 40.59 -19.26
CA ILE A 145 13.15 39.24 -18.70
C ILE A 145 11.81 38.51 -18.73
N ARG A 146 10.74 39.17 -18.26
CA ARG A 146 9.39 38.60 -18.27
C ARG A 146 8.92 38.26 -19.68
N ALA A 147 9.12 39.15 -20.64
CA ALA A 147 8.74 38.92 -22.03
C ALA A 147 9.49 37.73 -22.64
N ILE A 148 10.81 37.62 -22.39
CA ILE A 148 11.63 36.50 -22.87
C ILE A 148 11.19 35.20 -22.21
N ALA A 149 11.08 35.17 -20.87
CA ALA A 149 10.80 33.95 -20.12
C ALA A 149 9.40 33.36 -20.42
N ILE A 150 8.40 34.21 -20.71
CA ILE A 150 7.06 33.75 -21.10
C ILE A 150 7.03 33.25 -22.55
N ALA A 151 7.88 33.81 -23.43
CA ALA A 151 7.94 33.43 -24.84
C ALA A 151 8.82 32.19 -25.08
N GLU A 152 9.79 31.91 -24.21
CA GLU A 152 10.72 30.80 -24.33
C GLU A 152 10.07 29.46 -23.91
N PRO A 153 9.89 28.49 -24.82
CA PRO A 153 9.24 27.21 -24.51
C PRO A 153 9.95 26.41 -23.41
N ARG A 154 11.27 26.56 -23.29
CA ARG A 154 12.08 25.88 -22.26
C ARG A 154 11.88 26.45 -20.85
N LEU A 155 11.26 27.62 -20.71
CA LEU A 155 10.95 28.26 -19.43
C LEU A 155 9.45 28.26 -19.12
N ALA A 156 8.62 28.61 -20.11
CA ALA A 156 7.19 28.77 -19.95
C ALA A 156 6.49 27.47 -19.54
N ALA A 157 5.67 27.53 -18.49
CA ALA A 157 4.98 26.40 -17.87
C ALA A 157 5.91 25.28 -17.33
N ARG A 158 7.21 25.57 -17.16
CA ARG A 158 8.21 24.68 -16.54
C ARG A 158 8.90 25.32 -15.35
N LEU A 159 9.56 26.47 -15.58
CA LEU A 159 10.29 27.24 -14.57
C LEU A 159 9.69 28.64 -14.36
N LEU A 160 8.78 29.08 -15.23
CA LEU A 160 7.96 30.26 -15.03
C LEU A 160 6.53 29.98 -15.50
N ALA A 161 5.54 30.29 -14.68
CA ALA A 161 4.14 30.13 -15.03
C ALA A 161 3.78 31.02 -16.22
N ARG A 162 2.80 30.63 -17.05
CA ARG A 162 2.43 31.39 -18.27
C ARG A 162 1.90 32.79 -17.96
N ASP A 163 1.32 32.98 -16.78
CA ASP A 163 0.89 34.28 -16.27
C ASP A 163 2.04 35.08 -15.59
N GLY A 164 3.20 34.46 -15.41
CA GLY A 164 4.35 35.01 -14.69
C GLY A 164 4.18 35.06 -13.17
N GLY A 165 3.17 34.39 -12.61
CA GLY A 165 2.81 34.49 -11.19
C GLY A 165 3.68 33.68 -10.24
N VAL A 166 4.23 32.56 -10.71
CA VAL A 166 5.04 31.61 -9.92
C VAL A 166 6.28 31.22 -10.74
N SER A 167 7.44 31.13 -10.09
CA SER A 167 8.68 30.59 -10.68
C SER A 167 9.09 29.28 -10.03
N GLY A 168 9.88 28.49 -10.74
CA GLY A 168 10.39 27.20 -10.30
C GLY A 168 11.92 27.18 -10.25
N ILE A 169 12.47 26.42 -9.31
CA ILE A 169 13.87 25.99 -9.31
C ILE A 169 13.89 24.46 -9.26
N ASN A 170 14.50 23.85 -10.26
CA ASN A 170 14.70 22.40 -10.32
C ASN A 170 16.14 22.05 -9.94
N VAL A 171 16.32 21.34 -8.84
CA VAL A 171 17.62 20.84 -8.37
C VAL A 171 17.69 19.37 -8.67
N THR A 172 18.56 18.98 -9.60
CA THR A 172 18.86 17.57 -9.89
C THR A 172 19.90 17.08 -8.89
N VAL A 173 19.62 15.93 -8.28
CA VAL A 173 20.47 15.27 -7.29
C VAL A 173 20.74 13.84 -7.70
N GLN A 174 21.99 13.40 -7.52
CA GLN A 174 22.43 12.05 -7.83
C GLN A 174 22.86 11.35 -6.53
N LEU A 175 21.94 10.55 -5.97
CA LEU A 175 22.19 9.85 -4.72
C LEU A 175 23.20 8.71 -4.92
N PRO A 176 24.22 8.57 -4.06
CA PRO A 176 25.21 7.49 -4.15
C PRO A 176 24.61 6.09 -3.99
N GLY A 177 23.51 5.96 -3.24
CA GLY A 177 22.86 4.68 -2.96
C GLY A 177 23.61 3.82 -1.95
N GLU A 178 24.51 4.41 -1.15
CA GLU A 178 25.27 3.70 -0.12
C GLU A 178 24.43 3.53 1.16
N ASN A 179 23.65 4.55 1.53
CA ASN A 179 22.77 4.53 2.69
C ASN A 179 21.51 5.37 2.48
N GLU A 180 20.48 4.75 1.91
CA GLU A 180 19.17 5.38 1.65
C GLU A 180 18.54 6.03 2.90
N ILE A 181 18.79 5.47 4.09
CA ILE A 181 18.23 5.95 5.36
C ILE A 181 18.82 7.32 5.74
N LEU A 182 19.99 7.70 5.22
CA LEU A 182 20.64 8.98 5.52
C LEU A 182 20.63 9.94 4.34
N GLU A 183 20.79 9.43 3.11
CA GLU A 183 20.96 10.27 1.92
C GLU A 183 19.71 11.08 1.59
N GLY A 184 18.55 10.42 1.48
CA GLY A 184 17.27 11.08 1.18
C GLY A 184 16.89 12.14 2.23
N PRO A 185 16.90 11.82 3.54
CA PRO A 185 16.63 12.79 4.58
C PRO A 185 17.58 14.00 4.57
N ARG A 186 18.88 13.82 4.30
CA ARG A 186 19.83 14.94 4.23
C ARG A 186 19.48 15.93 3.13
N VAL A 187 19.11 15.43 1.96
CA VAL A 187 18.69 16.27 0.83
C VAL A 187 17.37 16.99 1.16
N ALA A 188 16.40 16.26 1.70
CA ALA A 188 15.09 16.82 2.05
C ALA A 188 15.18 17.87 3.17
N GLU A 189 16.00 17.63 4.20
CA GLU A 189 16.24 18.57 5.30
C GLU A 189 16.96 19.83 4.82
N ALA A 190 18.00 19.68 3.99
CA ALA A 190 18.68 20.82 3.37
C ALA A 190 17.72 21.65 2.50
N ALA A 191 16.88 21.00 1.69
CA ALA A 191 15.91 21.68 0.85
C ALA A 191 14.86 22.43 1.67
N ARG A 192 14.24 21.79 2.67
CA ARG A 192 13.24 22.43 3.54
C ARG A 192 13.87 23.58 4.33
N GLY A 193 15.10 23.41 4.83
CA GLY A 193 15.86 24.46 5.50
C GLY A 193 16.10 25.68 4.60
N LEU A 194 16.49 25.48 3.34
CA LEU A 194 16.64 26.58 2.38
C LEU A 194 15.30 27.28 2.09
N ALA A 195 14.20 26.54 2.01
CA ALA A 195 12.88 27.16 1.85
C ALA A 195 12.49 28.02 3.07
N ASP A 196 12.79 27.57 4.28
CA ASP A 196 12.61 28.36 5.50
C ASP A 196 13.49 29.62 5.51
N GLU A 197 14.77 29.49 5.12
CA GLU A 197 15.68 30.64 5.01
C GLU A 197 15.18 31.68 3.99
N VAL A 198 14.60 31.26 2.85
CA VAL A 198 13.98 32.21 1.90
C VAL A 198 12.81 32.96 2.54
N ARG A 199 11.93 32.26 3.25
CA ARG A 199 10.78 32.88 3.93
C ARG A 199 11.22 33.91 4.99
N GLU A 200 12.38 33.69 5.62
CA GLU A 200 12.97 34.62 6.58
C GLU A 200 13.68 35.81 5.92
N HIS A 201 14.51 35.58 4.89
CA HIS A 201 15.30 36.62 4.23
C HIS A 201 14.47 37.51 3.29
N PHE A 202 13.41 36.96 2.71
CA PHE A 202 12.57 37.64 1.71
C PHE A 202 11.09 37.63 2.12
N PRO A 203 10.68 38.46 3.11
CA PRO A 203 9.28 38.55 3.53
C PRO A 203 8.36 38.89 2.34
N GLY A 204 7.29 38.11 2.17
CA GLY A 204 6.36 38.22 1.03
C GLY A 204 6.64 37.24 -0.11
N ILE A 205 7.62 36.35 0.05
CA ILE A 205 7.85 35.19 -0.80
C ILE A 205 7.47 33.91 -0.04
N ASP A 206 6.48 33.17 -0.54
CA ASP A 206 6.24 31.79 -0.11
C ASP A 206 7.03 30.83 -1.02
N VAL A 207 7.52 29.73 -0.45
CA VAL A 207 8.28 28.70 -1.17
C VAL A 207 7.65 27.35 -0.85
N ARG A 208 7.29 26.58 -1.87
CA ARG A 208 6.79 25.20 -1.72
C ARG A 208 7.84 24.21 -2.19
N VAL A 209 7.97 23.08 -1.49
CA VAL A 209 9.03 22.10 -1.75
C VAL A 209 8.43 20.77 -2.18
N THR A 210 8.77 20.33 -3.39
CA THR A 210 8.30 19.08 -3.98
C THR A 210 9.44 18.38 -4.73
N GLY A 211 9.13 17.44 -5.63
CA GLY A 211 10.10 16.65 -6.39
C GLY A 211 10.22 15.20 -5.91
N LEU A 212 10.93 14.38 -6.69
CA LEU A 212 10.98 12.93 -6.49
C LEU A 212 11.70 12.53 -5.19
N VAL A 213 12.72 13.28 -4.76
CA VAL A 213 13.42 12.96 -3.50
C VAL A 213 12.55 13.26 -2.29
N ILE A 214 11.80 14.37 -2.31
CA ILE A 214 10.85 14.71 -1.25
C ILE A 214 9.70 13.69 -1.21
N PHE A 215 9.22 13.25 -2.37
CA PHE A 215 8.22 12.18 -2.48
C PHE A 215 8.71 10.87 -1.85
N ASN A 216 9.91 10.41 -2.22
CA ASN A 216 10.50 9.19 -1.65
C ASN A 216 10.66 9.30 -0.13
N GLN A 217 11.17 10.44 0.35
CA GLN A 217 11.32 10.70 1.77
C GLN A 217 9.98 10.68 2.51
N THR A 218 8.90 11.17 1.88
CA THR A 218 7.56 11.19 2.46
C THR A 218 7.02 9.78 2.73
N PHE A 219 7.31 8.78 1.89
CA PHE A 219 6.94 7.38 2.20
C PHE A 219 7.55 6.92 3.52
N MET A 220 8.83 7.24 3.72
CA MET A 220 9.54 6.87 4.93
C MET A 220 8.91 7.61 6.14
N GLU A 221 8.73 8.93 6.05
CA GLU A 221 8.19 9.76 7.13
C GLU A 221 6.83 9.26 7.62
N VAL A 222 5.93 8.95 6.68
CA VAL A 222 4.61 8.38 7.01
C VAL A 222 4.72 6.97 7.58
N SER A 223 5.64 6.14 7.08
CA SER A 223 5.89 4.80 7.64
C SER A 223 6.32 4.84 9.10
N LEU A 224 7.27 5.71 9.45
CA LEU A 224 7.67 5.90 10.86
C LEU A 224 6.56 6.53 11.69
N GLY A 225 5.76 7.43 11.10
CA GLY A 225 4.55 7.98 11.70
C GLY A 225 3.57 6.90 12.12
N ASP A 226 3.22 6.00 11.19
CA ASP A 226 2.30 4.88 11.42
C ASP A 226 2.84 3.91 12.49
N LEU A 227 4.13 3.59 12.46
CA LEU A 227 4.76 2.73 13.47
C LEU A 227 4.74 3.36 14.87
N LYS A 228 4.95 4.68 14.96
CA LYS A 228 4.94 5.41 16.24
C LYS A 228 3.54 5.65 16.79
N THR A 229 2.54 5.77 15.93
CA THR A 229 1.18 6.20 16.33
C THR A 229 0.14 5.09 16.19
N LEU A 230 -0.05 4.53 15.00
CA LEU A 230 -1.11 3.56 14.70
C LEU A 230 -0.86 2.20 15.34
N VAL A 231 0.39 1.71 15.39
CA VAL A 231 0.69 0.41 16.01
C VAL A 231 0.35 0.44 17.52
N PRO A 232 0.85 1.40 18.34
CA PRO A 232 0.45 1.50 19.74
C PRO A 232 -1.05 1.77 19.93
N ALA A 233 -1.64 2.63 19.09
CA ALA A 233 -3.07 2.92 19.16
C ALA A 233 -3.93 1.68 18.88
N SER A 234 -3.56 0.87 17.88
CA SER A 234 -4.23 -0.39 17.57
C SER A 234 -4.09 -1.37 18.73
N PHE A 235 -2.88 -1.51 19.29
CA PHE A 235 -2.65 -2.35 20.46
C PHE A 235 -3.52 -1.92 21.66
N ALA A 236 -3.60 -0.62 21.93
CA ALA A 236 -4.43 -0.07 23.00
C ALA A 236 -5.93 -0.30 22.75
N ALA A 237 -6.42 0.00 21.55
CA ALA A 237 -7.82 -0.16 21.17
C ALA A 237 -8.26 -1.64 21.25
N MET A 238 -7.43 -2.55 20.72
CA MET A 238 -7.70 -3.99 20.75
C MET A 238 -7.62 -4.56 22.18
N THR A 239 -6.65 -4.10 22.98
CA THR A 239 -6.57 -4.46 24.41
C THR A 239 -7.82 -3.99 25.15
N LEU A 240 -8.26 -2.74 24.94
CA LEU A 240 -9.45 -2.18 25.55
C LEU A 240 -10.69 -3.02 25.18
N MET A 241 -10.89 -3.29 23.89
CA MET A 241 -11.99 -4.15 23.43
C MET A 241 -11.93 -5.55 24.04
N LEU A 242 -10.74 -6.16 24.11
CA LEU A 242 -10.56 -7.47 24.70
C LEU A 242 -10.89 -7.48 26.21
N VAL A 243 -10.47 -6.46 26.97
CA VAL A 243 -10.81 -6.32 28.40
C VAL A 243 -12.32 -6.18 28.59
N LEU A 244 -12.97 -5.36 27.77
CA LEU A 244 -14.42 -5.14 27.83
C LEU A 244 -15.21 -6.43 27.53
N LEU A 245 -14.77 -7.21 26.54
CA LEU A 245 -15.50 -8.38 26.04
C LEU A 245 -15.18 -9.69 26.80
N THR A 246 -13.94 -9.87 27.27
CA THR A 246 -13.49 -11.09 27.98
C THR A 246 -13.55 -10.98 29.50
N GLN A 247 -13.69 -9.76 30.06
CA GLN A 247 -13.96 -9.51 31.48
C GLN A 247 -12.93 -10.10 32.48
N GLY A 248 -11.64 -10.21 32.10
CA GLY A 248 -10.59 -10.74 32.99
C GLY A 248 -9.16 -10.33 32.64
N LEU A 249 -8.54 -9.50 33.50
CA LEU A 249 -7.19 -8.92 33.29
C LEU A 249 -6.09 -9.96 33.08
N SER A 250 -6.08 -11.07 33.83
CA SER A 250 -5.04 -12.11 33.70
C SER A 250 -5.14 -12.87 32.38
N GLY A 251 -6.36 -13.07 31.87
CA GLY A 251 -6.59 -13.70 30.58
C GLY A 251 -6.15 -12.78 29.44
N THR A 252 -6.59 -11.52 29.50
CA THR A 252 -6.16 -10.47 28.57
C THR A 252 -4.63 -10.36 28.52
N PHE A 253 -3.95 -10.30 29.67
CA PHE A 253 -2.48 -10.26 29.72
C PHE A 253 -1.82 -11.45 29.01
N ALA A 254 -2.31 -12.67 29.27
CA ALA A 254 -1.76 -13.87 28.62
C ALA A 254 -1.95 -13.85 27.10
N ILE A 255 -3.12 -13.38 26.62
CA ILE A 255 -3.41 -13.21 25.20
C ILE A 255 -2.48 -12.15 24.60
N MET A 256 -2.39 -10.96 25.20
CA MET A 256 -1.55 -9.87 24.69
C MET A 256 -0.07 -10.24 24.67
N LEU A 257 0.42 -11.00 25.66
CA LEU A 257 1.80 -11.49 25.67
C LEU A 257 2.07 -12.43 24.49
N VAL A 258 1.18 -13.39 24.23
CA VAL A 258 1.31 -14.31 23.09
C VAL A 258 1.30 -13.55 21.77
N VAL A 259 0.43 -12.56 21.66
CA VAL A 259 0.31 -11.74 20.46
C VAL A 259 1.56 -10.89 20.24
N ALA A 260 2.07 -10.22 21.27
CA ALA A 260 3.30 -9.44 21.20
C ALA A 260 4.49 -10.31 20.74
N LEU A 261 4.63 -11.52 21.29
CA LEU A 261 5.69 -12.46 20.90
C LEU A 261 5.51 -12.96 19.46
N SER A 262 4.27 -13.09 18.99
CA SER A 262 3.98 -13.46 17.59
C SER A 262 4.40 -12.35 16.63
N VAL A 263 4.13 -11.09 16.97
CA VAL A 263 4.57 -9.91 16.20
C VAL A 263 6.10 -9.81 16.18
N MET A 264 6.76 -9.96 17.33
CA MET A 264 8.22 -9.94 17.41
C MET A 264 8.86 -11.04 16.56
N THR A 265 8.27 -12.24 16.60
CA THR A 265 8.70 -13.37 15.76
C THR A 265 8.51 -13.07 14.27
N ALA A 266 7.38 -12.47 13.88
CA ALA A 266 7.11 -12.11 12.49
C ALA A 266 8.15 -11.13 11.94
N VAL A 267 8.36 -10.01 12.63
CA VAL A 267 9.32 -8.96 12.20
C VAL A 267 10.75 -9.49 12.24
N GLY A 268 11.10 -10.25 13.28
CA GLY A 268 12.43 -10.83 13.42
C GLY A 268 12.77 -11.86 12.35
N LEU A 269 11.84 -12.77 12.01
CA LEU A 269 12.03 -13.72 10.92
C LEU A 269 12.12 -13.02 9.56
N GLY A 270 11.36 -11.95 9.33
CA GLY A 270 11.50 -11.18 8.10
C GLY A 270 12.87 -10.51 7.97
N GLY A 271 13.42 -9.97 9.07
CA GLY A 271 14.79 -9.45 9.08
C GLY A 271 15.85 -10.53 8.80
N TRP A 272 15.70 -11.73 9.37
CA TRP A 272 16.58 -12.88 9.04
C TRP A 272 16.56 -13.29 7.56
N VAL A 273 15.41 -13.13 6.91
CA VAL A 273 15.25 -13.43 5.48
C VAL A 273 15.72 -12.27 4.60
N GLY A 274 16.02 -11.10 5.18
CA GLY A 274 16.40 -9.89 4.44
C GLY A 274 15.19 -9.24 3.76
N LEU A 275 14.01 -9.32 4.37
CA LEU A 275 12.83 -8.59 3.88
C LEU A 275 12.91 -7.13 4.34
N PRO A 276 12.96 -6.16 3.41
CA PRO A 276 12.97 -4.75 3.79
C PRO A 276 11.60 -4.35 4.34
N MET A 277 11.61 -3.37 5.23
CA MET A 277 10.42 -2.73 5.76
C MET A 277 10.10 -1.48 4.94
N THR A 278 8.92 -1.47 4.33
CA THR A 278 8.39 -0.42 3.45
C THR A 278 7.06 0.10 3.99
N ALA A 279 6.53 1.19 3.43
CA ALA A 279 5.25 1.76 3.88
C ALA A 279 4.08 0.74 3.88
N PRO A 280 3.89 -0.08 2.82
CA PRO A 280 2.84 -1.09 2.83
C PRO A 280 3.13 -2.28 3.77
N SER A 281 4.39 -2.67 3.98
CA SER A 281 4.71 -3.78 4.90
C SER A 281 4.74 -3.35 6.37
N ALA A 282 4.86 -2.05 6.66
CA ALA A 282 4.90 -1.49 8.01
C ALA A 282 3.61 -1.75 8.82
N ILE A 283 2.48 -2.05 8.16
CA ILE A 283 1.23 -2.43 8.84
C ILE A 283 1.21 -3.90 9.29
N ALA A 284 2.18 -4.73 8.87
CA ALA A 284 2.21 -6.15 9.19
C ALA A 284 2.09 -6.45 10.70
N PRO A 285 2.72 -5.70 11.62
CA PRO A 285 2.52 -5.87 13.06
C PRO A 285 1.06 -5.76 13.49
N ILE A 286 0.29 -4.82 12.90
CA ILE A 286 -1.14 -4.63 13.22
C ILE A 286 -1.94 -5.82 12.70
N VAL A 287 -1.67 -6.26 11.47
CA VAL A 287 -2.35 -7.42 10.89
C VAL A 287 -2.05 -8.70 11.69
N VAL A 288 -0.79 -8.95 12.06
CA VAL A 288 -0.41 -10.09 12.91
C VAL A 288 -1.07 -10.00 14.28
N LEU A 289 -1.09 -8.81 14.89
CA LEU A 289 -1.79 -8.55 16.15
C LEU A 289 -3.26 -8.97 16.04
N THR A 290 -3.93 -8.64 14.94
CA THR A 290 -5.34 -8.99 14.72
C THR A 290 -5.58 -10.49 14.63
N VAL A 291 -4.84 -11.19 13.77
CA VAL A 291 -5.05 -12.63 13.56
C VAL A 291 -4.64 -13.43 14.80
N ALA A 292 -3.55 -13.04 15.48
CA ALA A 292 -3.08 -13.74 16.67
C ALA A 292 -4.10 -13.69 17.82
N ILE A 293 -4.83 -12.57 17.97
CA ILE A 293 -5.89 -12.45 18.97
C ILE A 293 -6.99 -13.48 18.74
N ALA A 294 -7.39 -13.73 17.49
CA ALA A 294 -8.48 -14.66 17.17
C ALA A 294 -8.19 -16.09 17.70
N ASN A 295 -7.02 -16.63 17.36
CA ASN A 295 -6.55 -17.94 17.85
C ASN A 295 -6.58 -18.03 19.38
N CYS A 296 -6.07 -17.01 20.06
CA CYS A 296 -6.03 -16.96 21.51
C CYS A 296 -7.43 -16.84 22.14
N VAL A 297 -8.33 -16.04 21.55
CA VAL A 297 -9.69 -15.84 22.04
C VAL A 297 -10.50 -17.13 21.94
N HIS A 298 -10.39 -17.92 20.87
CA HIS A 298 -11.10 -19.20 20.77
C HIS A 298 -10.68 -20.21 21.86
N VAL A 299 -9.37 -20.34 22.10
CA VAL A 299 -8.83 -21.18 23.18
C VAL A 299 -9.24 -20.64 24.55
N PHE A 300 -9.14 -19.33 24.76
CA PHE A 300 -9.47 -18.70 26.04
C PHE A 300 -10.97 -18.73 26.35
N ALA A 301 -11.83 -18.54 25.36
CA ALA A 301 -13.29 -18.55 25.52
C ALA A 301 -13.79 -19.93 25.96
N THR A 302 -13.29 -21.00 25.34
CA THR A 302 -13.66 -22.38 25.73
C THR A 302 -13.16 -22.72 27.14
N PHE A 303 -11.94 -22.29 27.49
CA PHE A 303 -11.42 -22.41 28.86
C PHE A 303 -12.31 -21.66 29.87
N SER A 304 -12.71 -20.43 29.54
CA SER A 304 -13.53 -19.58 30.40
C SER A 304 -14.94 -20.14 30.60
N GLN A 305 -15.57 -20.64 29.53
CA GLN A 305 -16.87 -21.32 29.60
C GLN A 305 -16.83 -22.56 30.50
N TYR A 306 -15.76 -23.37 30.39
CA TYR A 306 -15.59 -24.55 31.24
C TYR A 306 -15.41 -24.17 32.72
N MET A 307 -14.64 -23.12 32.99
CA MET A 307 -14.42 -22.58 34.34
C MET A 307 -15.66 -21.93 34.96
N GLN A 308 -16.57 -21.38 34.14
CA GLN A 308 -17.84 -20.77 34.59
C GLN A 308 -18.93 -21.80 34.96
N GLY A 309 -18.72 -23.09 34.68
CA GLY A 309 -19.59 -24.16 35.18
C GLY A 309 -20.71 -24.61 34.23
N ASP A 310 -20.74 -24.17 32.97
CA ASP A 310 -21.81 -24.54 32.03
C ASP A 310 -21.74 -26.01 31.55
N ALA A 311 -20.58 -26.68 31.75
CA ALA A 311 -20.43 -28.12 31.59
C ALA A 311 -21.11 -28.95 32.71
N SER A 312 -21.61 -28.30 33.77
CA SER A 312 -22.29 -28.98 34.88
C SER A 312 -23.56 -29.70 34.45
N ARG A 313 -24.15 -29.40 33.29
CA ARG A 313 -25.32 -30.11 32.76
C ARG A 313 -24.97 -31.37 31.95
N THR A 314 -23.89 -31.37 31.18
CA THR A 314 -23.49 -32.52 30.35
C THR A 314 -22.83 -33.63 31.17
N LEU A 315 -22.32 -33.30 32.37
CA LEU A 315 -21.72 -34.24 33.32
C LEU A 315 -22.55 -34.44 34.60
N ALA A 316 -23.72 -33.78 34.73
CA ALA A 316 -24.65 -34.03 35.83
C ALA A 316 -25.12 -35.50 35.87
N ASP A 317 -25.16 -36.18 34.73
CA ASP A 317 -25.42 -37.63 34.64
C ASP A 317 -24.27 -38.51 35.16
N ARG A 318 -23.13 -37.92 35.57
CA ARG A 318 -21.95 -38.63 36.09
C ARG A 318 -21.47 -38.11 37.45
N GLY A 319 -22.39 -37.69 38.33
CA GLY A 319 -22.13 -37.54 39.77
C GLY A 319 -21.52 -36.19 40.18
N GLY A 320 -22.39 -35.18 40.36
CA GLY A 320 -22.05 -33.80 40.73
C GLY A 320 -21.32 -33.59 42.07
N GLY A 321 -21.21 -34.61 42.94
CA GLY A 321 -20.49 -34.51 44.22
C GLY A 321 -18.96 -34.52 44.11
N ALA A 322 -18.39 -35.11 43.05
CA ALA A 322 -16.95 -35.21 42.85
C ALA A 322 -16.30 -33.90 42.36
N LEU A 323 -17.09 -33.05 41.68
CA LEU A 323 -16.64 -31.83 41.04
C LEU A 323 -16.39 -30.70 42.05
N LEU A 324 -17.25 -30.56 43.07
CA LEU A 324 -17.07 -29.62 44.18
C LEU A 324 -15.85 -29.96 45.06
N ARG A 325 -15.54 -31.25 45.22
CA ARG A 325 -14.32 -31.71 45.92
C ARG A 325 -13.04 -31.47 45.10
N ARG A 326 -13.09 -31.63 43.76
CA ARG A 326 -11.94 -31.39 42.85
C ARG A 326 -11.70 -29.92 42.48
N ALA A 327 -12.73 -29.08 42.52
CA ALA A 327 -12.59 -27.63 42.36
C ALA A 327 -11.75 -27.01 43.51
N ARG A 328 -11.82 -27.57 44.72
CA ARG A 328 -10.98 -27.17 45.87
C ARG A 328 -9.52 -27.63 45.77
N THR A 329 -9.17 -28.57 44.87
CA THR A 329 -7.81 -29.12 44.71
C THR A 329 -7.08 -28.64 43.45
N GLY A 330 -7.60 -27.64 42.72
CA GLY A 330 -6.96 -27.09 41.53
C GLY A 330 -7.05 -27.96 40.26
N GLY A 331 -7.78 -29.08 40.30
CA GLY A 331 -7.98 -29.98 39.16
C GLY A 331 -8.86 -29.39 38.05
N LEU A 332 -9.89 -28.61 38.42
CA LEU A 332 -10.84 -28.00 37.47
C LEU A 332 -10.15 -27.17 36.38
N LYS A 333 -9.12 -26.41 36.75
CA LYS A 333 -8.38 -25.54 35.85
C LYS A 333 -7.54 -26.33 34.84
N ARG A 334 -6.96 -27.45 35.27
CA ARG A 334 -6.21 -28.35 34.39
C ARG A 334 -7.14 -29.01 33.38
N ASP A 335 -8.28 -29.52 33.84
CA ASP A 335 -9.28 -30.15 32.98
C ASP A 335 -9.84 -29.15 31.95
N ALA A 336 -10.09 -27.91 32.37
CA ALA A 336 -10.53 -26.83 31.48
C ALA A 336 -9.52 -26.53 30.36
N ILE A 337 -8.22 -26.52 30.67
CA ILE A 337 -7.15 -26.30 29.68
C ILE A 337 -7.09 -27.47 28.70
N VAL A 338 -7.13 -28.71 29.19
CA VAL A 338 -7.07 -29.92 28.35
C VAL A 338 -8.28 -29.98 27.42
N GLU A 339 -9.49 -29.72 27.92
CA GLU A 339 -10.69 -29.73 27.09
C GLU A 339 -10.68 -28.58 26.08
N SER A 340 -10.23 -27.38 26.46
CA SER A 340 -10.11 -26.26 25.52
C SER A 340 -9.17 -26.59 24.36
N LEU A 341 -8.00 -27.16 24.64
CA LEU A 341 -7.07 -27.59 23.59
C LEU A 341 -7.66 -28.69 22.72
N ARG A 342 -8.27 -29.72 23.33
CA ARG A 342 -8.89 -30.82 22.57
C ARG A 342 -9.94 -30.32 21.58
N VAL A 343 -10.73 -29.33 21.99
CA VAL A 343 -11.89 -28.85 21.23
C VAL A 343 -11.52 -27.78 20.18
N ASN A 344 -10.37 -27.12 20.32
CA ASN A 344 -9.95 -26.03 19.44
C ASN A 344 -8.68 -26.32 18.64
N LEU A 345 -7.89 -27.37 18.93
CA LEU A 345 -6.64 -27.64 18.21
C LEU A 345 -6.86 -27.78 16.69
N GLN A 346 -7.82 -28.62 16.28
CA GLN A 346 -8.11 -28.80 14.85
C GLN A 346 -8.67 -27.52 14.20
N PRO A 347 -9.71 -26.84 14.73
CA PRO A 347 -10.18 -25.58 14.17
C PRO A 347 -9.09 -24.51 14.06
N VAL A 348 -8.32 -24.28 15.14
CA VAL A 348 -7.26 -23.26 15.20
C VAL A 348 -6.12 -23.57 14.24
N PHE A 349 -5.75 -24.85 14.07
CA PHE A 349 -4.78 -25.26 13.06
C PHE A 349 -5.28 -24.99 11.64
N LEU A 350 -6.53 -25.35 11.35
CA LEU A 350 -7.11 -25.15 10.02
C LEU A 350 -7.25 -23.67 9.70
N ALA A 351 -7.75 -22.87 10.63
CA ALA A 351 -7.84 -21.43 10.53
C ALA A 351 -6.47 -20.82 10.24
N SER A 352 -5.47 -21.13 11.08
CA SER A 352 -4.10 -20.63 10.90
C SER A 352 -3.50 -21.05 9.55
N LEU A 353 -3.72 -22.29 9.12
CA LEU A 353 -3.25 -22.76 7.81
C LEU A 353 -3.93 -22.02 6.66
N THR A 354 -5.25 -21.83 6.71
CA THR A 354 -5.99 -21.10 5.69
C THR A 354 -5.63 -19.62 5.66
N THR A 355 -5.41 -19.01 6.83
CA THR A 355 -4.97 -17.61 6.93
C THR A 355 -3.56 -17.44 6.37
N THR A 356 -2.63 -18.33 6.72
CA THR A 356 -1.29 -18.35 6.13
C THR A 356 -1.36 -18.45 4.60
N LEU A 357 -2.19 -19.34 4.05
CA LEU A 357 -2.36 -19.45 2.59
C LEU A 357 -3.02 -18.21 1.96
N GLY A 358 -3.99 -17.60 2.65
CA GLY A 358 -4.61 -16.35 2.23
C GLY A 358 -3.56 -15.22 2.11
N PHE A 359 -2.73 -15.03 3.13
CA PHE A 359 -1.66 -14.03 3.09
C PHE A 359 -0.52 -14.40 2.12
N LEU A 360 -0.15 -15.66 2.02
CA LEU A 360 0.86 -16.11 1.02
C LEU A 360 0.38 -15.92 -0.42
N SER A 361 -0.94 -15.83 -0.66
CA SER A 361 -1.46 -15.48 -1.99
C SER A 361 -1.11 -14.06 -2.43
N MET A 362 -0.74 -13.18 -1.49
CA MET A 362 -0.20 -11.85 -1.82
C MET A 362 1.16 -11.95 -2.53
N ASN A 363 1.83 -13.11 -2.51
CA ASN A 363 3.03 -13.32 -3.33
C ASN A 363 2.76 -13.33 -4.85
N PHE A 364 1.49 -13.43 -5.27
CA PHE A 364 1.09 -13.21 -6.67
C PHE A 364 1.06 -11.73 -7.07
N SER A 365 1.16 -10.80 -6.10
CA SER A 365 1.17 -9.35 -6.33
C SER A 365 2.32 -9.01 -7.27
N GLU A 366 2.17 -8.07 -8.20
CA GLU A 366 3.32 -7.55 -8.95
C GLU A 366 4.15 -6.57 -8.11
N VAL A 367 3.55 -6.02 -7.06
CA VAL A 367 4.17 -5.06 -6.14
C VAL A 367 4.86 -5.83 -5.00
N PRO A 368 6.21 -5.84 -4.91
CA PRO A 368 6.95 -6.57 -3.89
C PRO A 368 6.61 -6.21 -2.44
N PRO A 369 6.35 -4.94 -2.07
CA PRO A 369 5.90 -4.58 -0.72
C PRO A 369 4.70 -5.39 -0.19
N PHE A 370 3.73 -5.73 -1.04
CA PHE A 370 2.60 -6.57 -0.62
C PHE A 370 2.97 -8.05 -0.49
N ARG A 371 3.94 -8.54 -1.28
CA ARG A 371 4.50 -9.89 -1.10
C ARG A 371 5.18 -10.00 0.27
N GLN A 372 5.94 -8.96 0.63
CA GLN A 372 6.62 -8.84 1.92
C GLN A 372 5.59 -8.79 3.05
N LEU A 373 4.56 -7.92 2.95
CA LEU A 373 3.45 -7.87 3.91
C LEU A 373 2.82 -9.26 4.13
N GLY A 374 2.46 -9.96 3.05
CA GLY A 374 1.89 -11.31 3.14
C GLY A 374 2.83 -12.32 3.82
N THR A 375 4.13 -12.21 3.57
CA THR A 375 5.14 -13.10 4.16
C THR A 375 5.38 -12.81 5.65
N PHE A 376 5.47 -11.53 6.05
CA PHE A 376 5.52 -11.14 7.47
C PHE A 376 4.31 -11.67 8.23
N VAL A 377 3.11 -11.49 7.66
CA VAL A 377 1.88 -11.98 8.30
C VAL A 377 1.87 -13.50 8.39
N ALA A 378 2.28 -14.22 7.34
CA ALA A 378 2.38 -15.67 7.35
C ALA A 378 3.30 -16.19 8.49
N PHE A 379 4.46 -15.55 8.71
CA PHE A 379 5.33 -15.86 9.85
C PHE A 379 4.63 -15.61 11.18
N GLY A 380 3.98 -14.46 11.33
CA GLY A 380 3.25 -14.10 12.55
C GLY A 380 2.09 -15.04 12.86
N VAL A 381 1.33 -15.46 11.86
CA VAL A 381 0.22 -16.42 12.02
C VAL A 381 0.73 -17.80 12.39
N GLY A 382 1.82 -18.26 11.76
CA GLY A 382 2.49 -19.51 12.14
C GLY A 382 2.99 -19.49 13.59
N ALA A 383 3.61 -18.39 14.01
CA ALA A 383 4.03 -18.18 15.39
C ALA A 383 2.82 -18.14 16.35
N ALA A 384 1.77 -17.40 16.00
CA ALA A 384 0.56 -17.28 16.81
C ALA A 384 -0.13 -18.63 17.01
N PHE A 385 -0.18 -19.48 15.98
CA PHE A 385 -0.65 -20.86 16.11
C PHE A 385 0.14 -21.62 17.19
N LEU A 386 1.46 -21.69 17.03
CA LEU A 386 2.33 -22.44 17.94
C LEU A 386 2.22 -21.92 19.38
N LEU A 387 2.26 -20.60 19.57
CA LEU A 387 2.20 -19.96 20.88
C LEU A 387 0.80 -20.09 21.52
N SER A 388 -0.28 -20.04 20.75
CA SER A 388 -1.64 -20.19 21.27
C SER A 388 -1.95 -21.61 21.75
N VAL A 389 -1.30 -22.64 21.20
CA VAL A 389 -1.49 -24.04 21.63
C VAL A 389 -0.46 -24.53 22.64
N THR A 390 0.64 -23.80 22.84
CA THR A 390 1.70 -24.14 23.81
C THR A 390 1.81 -23.12 24.94
N LEU A 391 2.26 -21.90 24.64
CA LEU A 391 2.54 -20.85 25.62
C LEU A 391 1.28 -20.37 26.33
N LEU A 392 0.18 -20.12 25.61
CA LEU A 392 -1.06 -19.64 26.20
C LEU A 392 -1.59 -20.61 27.30
N PRO A 393 -1.79 -21.92 27.04
CA PRO A 393 -2.15 -22.89 28.07
C PRO A 393 -1.18 -22.95 29.25
N ALA A 394 0.14 -22.85 28.98
CA ALA A 394 1.16 -22.86 30.03
C ALA A 394 1.02 -21.64 30.95
N LEU A 395 0.83 -20.45 30.39
CA LEU A 395 0.58 -19.20 31.13
C LEU A 395 -0.74 -19.26 31.89
N LEU A 396 -1.82 -19.71 31.25
CA LEU A 396 -3.12 -19.88 31.90
C LEU A 396 -2.99 -20.83 33.10
N SER A 397 -2.18 -21.88 33.03
CA SER A 397 -1.96 -22.80 34.15
C SER A 397 -1.33 -22.11 35.38
N LEU A 398 -0.48 -21.11 35.19
CA LEU A 398 0.25 -20.39 36.23
C LEU A 398 -0.53 -19.19 36.77
N LEU A 399 -1.18 -18.42 35.90
CA LEU A 399 -1.84 -17.16 36.27
C LEU A 399 -3.12 -17.40 37.09
N PRO A 400 -3.43 -16.54 38.07
CA PRO A 400 -4.66 -16.62 38.86
C PRO A 400 -5.86 -16.11 38.04
N VAL A 401 -6.28 -16.87 37.03
CA VAL A 401 -7.40 -16.50 36.17
C VAL A 401 -8.72 -16.63 36.95
N ARG A 402 -9.23 -15.49 37.42
CA ARG A 402 -10.56 -15.39 38.03
C ARG A 402 -11.58 -15.15 36.92
N VAL A 403 -12.31 -16.19 36.56
CA VAL A 403 -13.43 -16.03 35.63
C VAL A 403 -14.63 -15.59 36.46
N ARG A 404 -15.13 -14.37 36.22
CA ARG A 404 -16.38 -13.92 36.87
C ARG A 404 -17.50 -14.87 36.44
N ALA A 405 -18.31 -15.32 37.39
CA ALA A 405 -19.57 -16.00 37.12
C ALA A 405 -20.57 -14.96 36.58
N THR A 406 -20.34 -14.46 35.36
CA THR A 406 -21.30 -13.61 34.70
C THR A 406 -22.45 -14.47 34.25
N GLY A 407 -23.50 -14.51 35.08
CA GLY A 407 -24.69 -15.29 34.83
C GLY A 407 -25.35 -14.93 33.49
N HIS A 408 -25.68 -15.97 32.72
CA HIS A 408 -26.80 -16.12 31.78
C HIS A 408 -27.00 -15.08 30.65
N ARG A 409 -26.54 -13.82 30.70
CA ARG A 409 -26.94 -12.77 29.72
C ARG A 409 -26.29 -12.93 28.34
N GLY A 410 -24.97 -13.17 28.28
CA GLY A 410 -24.25 -13.33 27.00
C GLY A 410 -24.62 -14.63 26.27
N ASP A 411 -24.73 -15.72 27.02
CA ASP A 411 -25.13 -17.02 26.46
C ASP A 411 -26.63 -17.04 26.11
N ALA A 412 -27.48 -16.31 26.85
CA ALA A 412 -28.88 -16.11 26.46
C ALA A 412 -29.00 -15.27 25.19
N ALA A 413 -28.16 -14.24 24.98
CA ALA A 413 -28.19 -13.45 23.76
C ALA A 413 -27.84 -14.30 22.53
N MET A 414 -26.76 -15.09 22.60
CA MET A 414 -26.39 -16.01 21.50
C MET A 414 -27.42 -17.13 21.32
N ALA A 415 -28.01 -17.64 22.40
CA ALA A 415 -29.11 -18.60 22.30
C ALA A 415 -30.36 -17.99 21.64
N ALA A 416 -30.71 -16.75 21.99
CA ALA A 416 -31.84 -16.03 21.39
C ALA A 416 -31.59 -15.71 19.92
N LEU A 417 -30.36 -15.32 19.56
CA LEU A 417 -29.96 -15.12 18.17
C LEU A 417 -30.05 -16.43 17.37
N GLY A 418 -29.55 -17.53 17.92
CA GLY A 418 -29.68 -18.85 17.29
C GLY A 418 -31.13 -19.27 17.09
N GLU A 419 -32.00 -19.00 18.07
CA GLU A 419 -33.43 -19.30 17.94
C GLU A 419 -34.11 -18.41 16.88
N PHE A 420 -33.76 -17.12 16.85
CA PHE A 420 -34.23 -16.20 15.83
C PHE A 420 -33.86 -16.67 14.42
N VAL A 421 -32.58 -17.03 14.21
CA VAL A 421 -32.07 -17.50 12.92
C VAL A 421 -32.77 -18.80 12.49
N VAL A 422 -32.97 -19.74 13.40
CA VAL A 422 -33.69 -20.99 13.10
C VAL A 422 -35.17 -20.72 12.75
N ARG A 423 -35.86 -19.87 13.51
CA ARG A 423 -37.28 -19.54 13.30
C ARG A 423 -37.51 -18.80 11.99
N ARG A 424 -36.64 -17.83 11.66
CA ARG A 424 -36.77 -16.93 10.50
C ARG A 424 -35.91 -17.37 9.30
N ARG A 425 -35.40 -18.62 9.29
CA ARG A 425 -34.44 -19.12 8.29
C ARG A 425 -34.82 -18.88 6.82
N ARG A 426 -36.11 -18.96 6.45
CA ARG A 426 -36.54 -18.75 5.06
C ARG A 426 -36.47 -17.28 4.67
N GLU A 427 -36.93 -16.40 5.55
CA GLU A 427 -36.91 -14.95 5.35
C GLU A 427 -35.47 -14.44 5.33
N LEU A 428 -34.63 -14.94 6.24
CA LEU A 428 -33.20 -14.60 6.26
C LEU A 428 -32.48 -15.07 5.00
N LEU A 429 -32.73 -16.28 4.52
CA LEU A 429 -32.09 -16.79 3.31
C LEU A 429 -32.44 -15.95 2.07
N TRP A 430 -33.72 -15.61 1.88
CA TRP A 430 -34.14 -14.81 0.72
C TRP A 430 -33.76 -13.34 0.86
N GLY A 431 -33.89 -12.77 2.06
CA GLY A 431 -33.52 -11.38 2.33
C GLY A 431 -32.01 -11.14 2.18
N SER A 432 -31.18 -11.99 2.80
CA SER A 432 -29.72 -11.93 2.59
C SER A 432 -29.35 -12.22 1.14
N GLY A 433 -30.00 -13.18 0.47
CA GLY A 433 -29.81 -13.43 -0.96
C GLY A 433 -30.10 -12.20 -1.83
N LEU A 434 -31.18 -11.47 -1.56
CA LEU A 434 -31.52 -10.24 -2.29
C LEU A 434 -30.48 -9.13 -2.06
N ILE A 435 -30.05 -8.93 -0.81
CA ILE A 435 -28.98 -7.97 -0.47
C ILE A 435 -27.70 -8.32 -1.23
N VAL A 436 -27.31 -9.59 -1.22
CA VAL A 436 -26.14 -10.09 -1.95
C VAL A 436 -26.25 -9.80 -3.43
N VAL A 437 -27.35 -10.18 -4.08
CA VAL A 437 -27.54 -9.93 -5.52
C VAL A 437 -27.49 -8.43 -5.84
N THR A 438 -28.10 -7.59 -5.01
CA THR A 438 -28.16 -6.13 -5.23
C THR A 438 -26.79 -5.48 -5.14
N LEU A 439 -26.02 -5.80 -4.09
CA LEU A 439 -24.69 -5.23 -3.89
C LEU A 439 -23.67 -5.82 -4.87
N VAL A 440 -23.73 -7.11 -5.15
CA VAL A 440 -22.85 -7.76 -6.16
C VAL A 440 -23.11 -7.19 -7.56
N ALA A 441 -24.37 -6.86 -7.91
CA ALA A 441 -24.69 -6.20 -9.17
C ALA A 441 -24.06 -4.79 -9.30
N SER A 442 -23.59 -4.20 -8.20
CA SER A 442 -22.91 -2.91 -8.18
C SER A 442 -21.40 -3.02 -8.38
N ILE A 443 -20.81 -4.23 -8.34
CA ILE A 443 -19.37 -4.44 -8.55
C ILE A 443 -18.84 -3.86 -9.87
N PRO A 444 -19.54 -3.99 -11.03
CA PRO A 444 -19.06 -3.43 -12.28
C PRO A 444 -18.91 -1.90 -12.31
N ARG A 445 -19.44 -1.20 -11.29
CA ARG A 445 -19.22 0.25 -11.12
C ARG A 445 -17.84 0.60 -10.57
N ASN A 446 -17.06 -0.39 -10.14
CA ASN A 446 -15.69 -0.17 -9.72
C ASN A 446 -14.79 -0.06 -10.95
N GLU A 447 -14.23 1.12 -11.15
CA GLU A 447 -13.20 1.38 -12.15
C GLU A 447 -11.83 1.08 -11.56
N LEU A 448 -11.03 0.31 -12.29
CA LEU A 448 -9.66 0.01 -11.90
C LEU A 448 -8.80 1.21 -12.26
N ASN A 449 -8.45 2.03 -11.28
CA ASN A 449 -7.73 3.27 -11.51
C ASN A 449 -6.91 3.67 -10.29
N ASP A 450 -5.85 4.44 -10.51
CA ASP A 450 -5.01 4.91 -9.42
C ASP A 450 -4.33 6.25 -9.77
N VAL A 451 -4.04 7.04 -8.74
CA VAL A 451 -3.35 8.33 -8.83
C VAL A 451 -2.24 8.34 -7.78
N PHE A 452 -0.99 8.12 -8.21
CA PHE A 452 0.11 7.87 -7.27
C PHE A 452 0.41 9.06 -6.34
N LEU A 453 0.14 10.29 -6.81
CA LEU A 453 0.30 11.49 -5.98
C LEU A 453 -0.74 11.57 -4.86
N HIS A 454 -1.89 10.91 -5.00
CA HIS A 454 -2.96 10.85 -3.99
C HIS A 454 -2.71 9.74 -2.96
N TYR A 455 -1.55 9.08 -2.99
CA TYR A 455 -1.15 8.14 -1.95
C TYR A 455 -0.95 8.81 -0.60
N PHE A 456 -0.68 10.12 -0.60
CA PHE A 456 -0.61 10.94 0.61
C PHE A 456 -1.86 11.80 0.68
N ASP A 457 -2.49 11.85 1.85
CA ASP A 457 -3.62 12.75 2.07
C ASP A 457 -3.17 14.22 2.19
N GLU A 458 -4.13 15.15 2.16
CA GLU A 458 -3.88 16.59 2.25
C GLU A 458 -3.29 17.05 3.60
N SER A 459 -3.21 16.18 4.61
CA SER A 459 -2.53 16.51 5.88
C SER A 459 -1.02 16.54 5.72
N ILE A 460 -0.48 15.86 4.71
CA ILE A 460 0.95 15.83 4.39
C ILE A 460 1.36 17.09 3.63
N GLU A 461 2.46 17.71 4.08
CA GLU A 461 2.99 18.94 3.48
C GLU A 461 3.37 18.76 2.00
N PHE A 462 4.12 17.69 1.69
CA PHE A 462 4.47 17.34 0.31
C PHE A 462 3.24 17.27 -0.61
N ARG A 463 2.12 16.71 -0.14
CA ARG A 463 0.87 16.59 -0.92
C ARG A 463 0.34 17.97 -1.29
N ARG A 464 0.23 18.88 -0.33
CA ARG A 464 -0.26 20.25 -0.55
C ARG A 464 0.67 21.06 -1.46
N ASP A 465 1.97 20.86 -1.33
CA ASP A 465 2.99 21.57 -2.11
C ASP A 465 3.05 21.08 -3.56
N ALA A 466 2.91 19.77 -3.77
CA ALA A 466 2.82 19.18 -5.10
C ALA A 466 1.53 19.61 -5.82
N ASP A 467 0.38 19.61 -5.13
CA ASP A 467 -0.90 20.07 -5.71
C ASP A 467 -0.83 21.55 -6.08
N PHE A 468 -0.32 22.40 -5.18
CA PHE A 468 -0.10 23.83 -5.49
C PHE A 468 0.79 24.01 -6.72
N THR A 469 1.91 23.29 -6.80
CA THR A 469 2.85 23.39 -7.92
C THR A 469 2.20 22.94 -9.23
N ALA A 470 1.43 21.85 -9.21
CA ALA A 470 0.70 21.32 -10.36
C ALA A 470 -0.38 22.29 -10.88
N GLU A 471 -1.06 22.99 -9.97
CA GLU A 471 -2.12 23.96 -10.32
C GLU A 471 -1.57 25.30 -10.81
N ASN A 472 -0.38 25.71 -10.35
CA ASN A 472 0.12 27.08 -10.58
C ASN A 472 1.36 27.17 -11.47
N LEU A 473 2.07 26.06 -11.74
CA LEU A 473 3.32 26.10 -12.51
C LEU A 473 3.52 24.88 -13.41
N THR A 474 3.82 23.71 -12.83
CA THR A 474 4.17 22.48 -13.54
C THR A 474 3.80 21.24 -12.73
N GLY A 475 3.57 20.11 -13.41
CA GLY A 475 3.23 18.84 -12.76
C GLY A 475 4.44 18.01 -12.35
N MET A 476 4.26 17.16 -11.33
CA MET A 476 5.17 16.06 -11.00
C MET A 476 5.08 14.91 -12.02
N TYR A 477 3.95 14.82 -12.75
CA TYR A 477 3.70 13.77 -13.73
C TYR A 477 4.47 14.07 -15.00
N ALA A 478 5.47 13.24 -15.29
CA ALA A 478 6.29 13.32 -16.49
C ALA A 478 6.33 11.97 -17.22
N MET A 479 6.27 12.05 -18.55
CA MET A 479 6.49 10.94 -19.47
C MET A 479 7.73 11.26 -20.30
N ASP A 480 8.67 10.33 -20.38
CA ASP A 480 9.93 10.52 -21.08
C ASP A 480 10.04 9.57 -22.25
N TYR A 481 10.60 10.07 -23.34
CA TYR A 481 10.84 9.31 -24.55
C TYR A 481 12.30 9.41 -24.91
N SER A 482 12.94 8.25 -25.12
CA SER A 482 14.25 8.20 -25.77
C SER A 482 14.01 8.05 -27.26
N LEU A 483 14.31 9.09 -28.02
CA LEU A 483 14.09 9.17 -29.45
C LEU A 483 15.44 8.95 -30.15
N ALA A 484 15.65 7.75 -30.69
CA ALA A 484 16.90 7.39 -31.36
C ALA A 484 16.79 7.60 -32.88
N SER A 485 17.82 8.18 -33.48
CA SER A 485 17.96 8.33 -34.94
C SER A 485 18.42 7.04 -35.63
N GLY A 486 19.03 6.11 -34.88
CA GLY A 486 19.55 4.84 -35.39
C GLY A 486 21.00 4.88 -35.89
N GLU A 487 21.64 6.05 -35.89
CA GLU A 487 23.06 6.21 -36.21
C GLU A 487 23.77 7.23 -35.30
N PRO A 488 25.09 7.11 -35.08
CA PRO A 488 25.87 8.10 -34.33
C PRO A 488 25.79 9.50 -34.95
N GLU A 489 25.75 10.54 -34.12
CA GLU A 489 25.56 11.95 -34.53
C GLU A 489 24.28 12.19 -35.37
N GLY A 490 23.33 11.26 -35.34
CA GLY A 490 22.11 11.31 -36.15
C GLY A 490 21.06 12.28 -35.62
N ILE A 491 21.17 12.75 -34.37
CA ILE A 491 20.24 13.77 -33.84
C ILE A 491 20.32 15.12 -34.57
N SER A 492 21.39 15.35 -35.32
CA SER A 492 21.57 16.56 -36.12
C SER A 492 20.91 16.46 -37.50
N ASP A 493 20.38 15.29 -37.87
CA ASP A 493 19.73 15.10 -39.16
C ASP A 493 18.42 15.93 -39.25
N PRO A 494 18.22 16.74 -40.31
CA PRO A 494 17.02 17.56 -40.45
C PRO A 494 15.71 16.78 -40.48
N ASP A 495 15.69 15.58 -41.09
CA ASP A 495 14.48 14.75 -41.17
C ASP A 495 14.15 14.15 -39.79
N PHE A 496 15.18 13.73 -39.05
CA PHE A 496 15.02 13.32 -37.65
C PHE A 496 14.50 14.47 -36.76
N LEU A 497 15.11 15.66 -36.86
CA LEU A 497 14.68 16.83 -36.10
C LEU A 497 13.25 17.26 -36.44
N ALA A 498 12.83 17.11 -37.70
CA ALA A 498 11.47 17.37 -38.12
C ALA A 498 10.47 16.40 -37.47
N ASP A 499 10.79 15.10 -37.42
CA ASP A 499 9.97 14.08 -36.76
C ASP A 499 9.84 14.36 -35.25
N VAL A 500 10.96 14.69 -34.58
CA VAL A 500 10.97 15.05 -33.15
C VAL A 500 10.14 16.31 -32.89
N ALA A 501 10.28 17.34 -33.74
CA ALA A 501 9.52 18.58 -33.60
C ALA A 501 8.02 18.36 -33.83
N ALA A 502 7.64 17.57 -34.84
CA ALA A 502 6.25 17.22 -35.10
C ALA A 502 5.64 16.43 -33.93
N PHE A 503 6.42 15.57 -33.28
CA PHE A 503 5.96 14.85 -32.08
C PHE A 503 5.76 15.78 -30.89
N ALA A 504 6.66 16.74 -30.68
CA ALA A 504 6.53 17.77 -29.65
C ALA A 504 5.30 18.66 -29.90
N GLU A 505 5.07 19.07 -31.15
CA GLU A 505 3.87 19.82 -31.55
C GLU A 505 2.59 19.03 -31.30
N TRP A 506 2.55 17.75 -31.67
CA TRP A 506 1.41 16.87 -31.37
C TRP A 506 1.14 16.82 -29.86
N TYR A 507 2.17 16.73 -29.02
CA TYR A 507 2.00 16.72 -27.58
C TYR A 507 1.49 18.04 -27.02
N ASN A 508 1.96 19.17 -27.56
CA ASN A 508 1.48 20.51 -27.18
C ASN A 508 -0.01 20.73 -27.52
N GLU A 509 -0.55 20.00 -28.51
CA GLU A 509 -1.98 20.01 -28.84
C GLU A 509 -2.84 19.16 -27.88
N GLN A 510 -2.24 18.31 -27.05
CA GLN A 510 -3.00 17.44 -26.14
C GLN A 510 -3.48 18.20 -24.90
N PRO A 511 -4.75 18.03 -24.49
CA PRO A 511 -5.31 18.73 -23.32
C PRO A 511 -4.69 18.28 -21.98
N GLU A 512 -4.01 17.14 -21.95
CA GLU A 512 -3.32 16.63 -20.77
C GLU A 512 -1.92 17.26 -20.54
N THR A 513 -1.33 17.86 -21.57
CA THR A 513 0.05 18.36 -21.55
C THR A 513 0.12 19.75 -20.94
N ILE A 514 1.08 19.96 -20.02
CA ILE A 514 1.41 21.28 -19.48
C ILE A 514 2.53 21.90 -20.31
N HIS A 515 3.62 21.15 -20.50
CA HIS A 515 4.76 21.55 -21.30
C HIS A 515 5.51 20.35 -21.87
N VAL A 516 6.25 20.60 -22.94
CA VAL A 516 7.17 19.65 -23.56
C VAL A 516 8.57 20.23 -23.49
N ASN A 517 9.52 19.47 -22.95
CA ASN A 517 10.94 19.78 -23.01
C ASN A 517 11.59 18.91 -24.09
N VAL A 518 12.14 19.56 -25.12
CA VAL A 518 12.66 18.90 -26.31
C VAL A 518 13.86 19.66 -26.87
N ILE A 519 14.85 18.93 -27.42
CA ILE A 519 16.08 19.55 -27.94
C ILE A 519 15.84 20.45 -29.17
N THR A 520 14.77 20.20 -29.92
CA THR A 520 14.43 20.97 -31.13
C THR A 520 14.22 22.45 -30.85
N ASP A 521 13.76 22.82 -29.64
CA ASP A 521 13.62 24.23 -29.25
C ASP A 521 14.98 24.92 -29.13
N THR A 522 15.99 24.20 -28.63
CA THR A 522 17.38 24.66 -28.61
C THR A 522 17.89 24.88 -30.04
N PHE A 523 17.66 23.93 -30.96
CA PHE A 523 18.05 24.09 -32.37
C PHE A 523 17.39 25.30 -33.05
N ARG A 524 16.08 25.53 -32.84
CA ARG A 524 15.38 26.71 -33.39
C ARG A 524 15.95 28.01 -32.84
N ARG A 525 16.22 28.07 -31.54
CA ARG A 525 16.80 29.25 -30.87
C ARG A 525 18.22 29.56 -31.37
N LEU A 526 19.06 28.53 -31.51
CA LEU A 526 20.40 28.67 -32.04
C LEU A 526 20.38 29.11 -33.52
N ASN A 527 19.48 28.55 -34.33
CA ASN A 527 19.33 28.99 -35.72
C ASN A 527 18.94 30.47 -35.78
N MET A 528 17.97 30.91 -34.98
CA MET A 528 17.59 32.32 -34.88
C MET A 528 18.76 33.21 -34.45
N SER A 529 19.53 32.81 -33.43
CA SER A 529 20.71 33.58 -33.00
C SER A 529 21.79 33.66 -34.08
N MET A 530 22.01 32.59 -34.85
CA MET A 530 22.94 32.59 -35.98
C MET A 530 22.50 33.44 -37.17
N HIS A 531 21.26 33.93 -37.16
CA HIS A 531 20.70 34.82 -38.18
C HIS A 531 20.34 36.19 -37.59
N GLY A 532 21.15 36.69 -36.65
CA GLY A 532 20.99 38.05 -36.12
C GLY A 532 19.76 38.23 -35.23
N ASP A 533 19.32 37.17 -34.56
CA ASP A 533 18.08 37.11 -33.77
C ASP A 533 16.80 37.45 -34.58
N ASP A 534 16.77 37.18 -35.89
CA ASP A 534 15.58 37.35 -36.73
C ASP A 534 14.47 36.35 -36.32
N PRO A 535 13.30 36.82 -35.83
CA PRO A 535 12.19 35.95 -35.45
C PRO A 535 11.68 35.05 -36.59
N ALA A 536 11.87 35.44 -37.86
CA ALA A 536 11.52 34.60 -39.02
C ALA A 536 12.39 33.35 -39.14
N GLU A 537 13.56 33.35 -38.50
CA GLU A 537 14.53 32.26 -38.47
C GLU A 537 14.40 31.36 -37.24
N TYR A 538 13.32 31.49 -36.45
CA TYR A 538 12.93 30.54 -35.40
C TYR A 538 12.40 29.21 -35.99
N ARG A 539 13.26 28.53 -36.74
CA ARG A 539 13.01 27.27 -37.47
C ARG A 539 14.19 26.34 -37.31
N LEU A 540 13.98 25.06 -37.60
CA LEU A 540 15.05 24.07 -37.53
C LEU A 540 16.12 24.34 -38.60
N PRO A 541 17.41 24.06 -38.30
CA PRO A 541 18.47 24.15 -39.29
C PRO A 541 18.20 23.25 -40.52
N ALA A 542 18.46 23.78 -41.71
CA ALA A 542 18.14 23.08 -42.97
C ALA A 542 19.16 22.01 -43.39
N SER A 543 20.31 21.89 -42.70
CA SER A 543 21.33 20.89 -43.00
C SER A 543 21.96 20.34 -41.73
N ARG A 544 22.42 19.09 -41.81
CA ARG A 544 23.06 18.37 -40.71
C ARG A 544 24.30 19.07 -40.19
N GLU A 545 25.12 19.61 -41.09
CA GLU A 545 26.37 20.30 -40.73
C GLU A 545 26.10 21.55 -39.91
N ARG A 546 25.05 22.32 -40.24
CA ARG A 546 24.65 23.51 -39.49
C ARG A 546 24.12 23.13 -38.11
N ALA A 547 23.23 22.14 -38.05
CA ALA A 547 22.71 21.64 -36.78
C ALA A 547 23.85 21.20 -35.85
N ALA A 548 24.77 20.36 -36.35
CA ALA A 548 25.92 19.90 -35.58
C ALA A 548 26.84 21.04 -35.13
N GLN A 549 27.13 22.00 -36.01
CA GLN A 549 27.98 23.14 -35.68
C GLN A 549 27.34 24.05 -34.62
N TYR A 550 26.04 24.34 -34.75
CA TYR A 550 25.32 25.16 -33.78
C TYR A 550 25.28 24.51 -32.41
N LEU A 551 24.99 23.20 -32.38
CA LEU A 551 24.98 22.42 -31.14
C LEU A 551 26.36 22.43 -30.47
N LEU A 552 27.43 22.23 -31.24
CA LEU A 552 28.81 22.27 -30.71
C LEU A 552 29.17 23.61 -30.09
N LEU A 553 28.85 24.73 -30.77
CA LEU A 553 29.11 26.07 -30.23
C LEU A 553 28.35 26.31 -28.93
N TYR A 554 27.11 25.84 -28.86
CA TYR A 554 26.30 25.92 -27.66
C TYR A 554 26.90 25.10 -26.52
N GLU A 555 27.24 23.83 -26.75
CA GLU A 555 27.87 22.94 -25.77
C GLU A 555 29.16 23.53 -25.18
N MET A 556 30.01 24.14 -26.01
CA MET A 556 31.25 24.78 -25.57
C MET A 556 31.03 26.04 -24.73
N SER A 557 29.84 26.64 -24.83
CA SER A 557 29.48 27.89 -24.13
C SER A 557 28.72 27.66 -22.82
N LEU A 558 28.26 26.44 -22.56
CA LEU A 558 27.51 26.12 -21.35
C LEU A 558 28.42 26.08 -20.12
N PRO A 559 28.01 26.67 -18.98
CA PRO A 559 28.77 26.60 -17.75
C PRO A 559 28.65 25.20 -17.11
N PHE A 560 29.49 24.96 -16.11
CA PHE A 560 29.51 23.69 -15.37
C PHE A 560 28.12 23.29 -14.85
N GLY A 561 27.75 22.02 -15.05
CA GLY A 561 26.48 21.43 -14.63
C GLY A 561 25.26 21.83 -15.48
N LEU A 562 25.41 22.72 -16.47
CA LEU A 562 24.37 23.08 -17.43
C LEU A 562 24.51 22.38 -18.79
N ASP A 563 25.38 21.39 -18.92
CA ASP A 563 25.58 20.59 -20.14
C ASP A 563 24.33 19.83 -20.62
N LEU A 564 24.42 19.23 -21.80
CA LEU A 564 23.29 18.57 -22.49
C LEU A 564 23.19 17.07 -22.24
N ASN A 565 23.99 16.49 -21.33
CA ASN A 565 23.97 15.04 -21.07
C ASN A 565 22.62 14.57 -20.50
N ASN A 566 21.76 15.49 -20.03
CA ASN A 566 20.41 15.19 -19.57
C ASN A 566 19.34 15.15 -20.70
N GLN A 567 19.73 15.49 -21.92
CA GLN A 567 18.86 15.59 -23.11
C GLN A 567 19.38 14.83 -24.32
N ILE A 568 20.67 14.54 -24.37
CA ILE A 568 21.34 13.89 -25.49
C ILE A 568 22.27 12.81 -24.94
N ASP A 569 22.37 11.68 -25.66
CA ASP A 569 23.31 10.62 -25.31
C ASP A 569 24.75 10.91 -25.78
N VAL A 570 25.70 10.11 -25.30
CA VAL A 570 27.14 10.38 -25.48
C VAL A 570 27.58 10.40 -26.95
N ASP A 571 27.00 9.56 -27.80
CA ASP A 571 27.32 9.47 -29.23
C ASP A 571 26.38 10.29 -30.12
N LYS A 572 25.51 11.11 -29.50
CA LYS A 572 24.55 11.99 -30.18
C LYS A 572 23.68 11.23 -31.18
N SER A 573 23.34 9.98 -30.85
CA SER A 573 22.47 9.11 -31.63
C SER A 573 21.01 9.20 -31.19
N ALA A 574 20.75 9.62 -29.94
CA ALA A 574 19.42 9.76 -29.38
C ALA A 574 19.24 11.04 -28.56
N THR A 575 18.00 11.54 -28.54
CA THR A 575 17.58 12.65 -27.69
C THR A 575 16.43 12.24 -26.79
N ARG A 576 16.44 12.78 -25.58
CA ARG A 576 15.36 12.63 -24.62
C ARG A 576 14.37 13.77 -24.77
N MET A 577 13.10 13.39 -24.90
CA MET A 577 11.96 14.31 -24.82
C MET A 577 11.19 14.03 -23.53
N THR A 578 10.92 15.08 -22.75
CA THR A 578 10.15 14.99 -21.51
C THR A 578 8.84 15.75 -21.66
N VAL A 579 7.73 15.08 -21.39
CA VAL A 579 6.38 15.66 -21.44
C VAL A 579 5.86 15.75 -20.02
N ALA A 580 5.71 16.97 -19.51
CA ALA A 580 5.03 17.20 -18.24
C ALA A 580 3.52 17.31 -18.47
N THR A 581 2.76 16.62 -17.62
CA THR A 581 1.30 16.53 -17.73
C THR A 581 0.65 17.04 -16.45
N ARG A 582 -0.62 17.40 -16.54
CA ARG A 582 -1.47 17.57 -15.35
C ARG A 582 -1.51 16.27 -14.55
N THR A 583 -2.03 16.31 -13.33
CA THR A 583 -2.28 15.07 -12.58
C THR A 583 -3.26 14.20 -13.38
N LEU A 584 -2.80 13.00 -13.75
CA LEU A 584 -3.55 12.03 -14.54
C LEU A 584 -3.77 10.76 -13.73
N SER A 585 -4.91 10.12 -13.95
CA SER A 585 -5.14 8.77 -13.48
C SER A 585 -4.38 7.73 -14.32
N SER A 586 -4.15 6.54 -13.77
CA SER A 586 -3.42 5.46 -14.43
C SER A 586 -4.03 5.11 -15.80
N ASN A 587 -5.36 5.13 -15.92
CA ASN A 587 -6.02 4.87 -17.21
C ASN A 587 -5.79 6.00 -18.23
N GLU A 588 -5.78 7.26 -17.80
CA GLU A 588 -5.46 8.41 -18.65
C GLU A 588 -4.00 8.37 -19.12
N VAL A 589 -3.05 8.09 -18.21
CA VAL A 589 -1.62 7.93 -18.56
C VAL A 589 -1.45 6.84 -19.62
N LEU A 590 -2.02 5.66 -19.40
CA LEU A 590 -1.92 4.54 -20.35
C LEU A 590 -2.67 4.80 -21.66
N ALA A 591 -3.68 5.66 -21.68
CA ALA A 591 -4.36 6.07 -22.90
C ALA A 591 -3.52 7.07 -23.70
N LEU A 592 -2.94 8.07 -23.02
CA LEU A 592 -2.05 9.06 -23.62
C LEU A 592 -0.79 8.40 -24.21
N ASP A 593 -0.17 7.49 -23.45
CA ASP A 593 0.99 6.69 -23.89
C ASP A 593 0.70 5.91 -25.18
N ARG A 594 -0.44 5.20 -25.22
CA ARG A 594 -0.85 4.44 -26.41
C ARG A 594 -1.09 5.33 -27.62
N ARG A 595 -1.70 6.51 -27.44
CA ARG A 595 -1.89 7.48 -28.53
C ARG A 595 -0.55 8.01 -29.04
N ALA A 596 0.38 8.30 -28.14
CA ALA A 596 1.70 8.82 -28.47
C ALA A 596 2.55 7.80 -29.23
N LEU A 597 2.65 6.56 -28.74
CA LEU A 597 3.38 5.48 -29.41
C LEU A 597 2.77 5.11 -30.76
N GLN A 598 1.44 5.18 -30.88
CA GLN A 598 0.77 5.00 -32.17
C GLN A 598 1.10 6.13 -33.15
N TRP A 599 1.05 7.39 -32.69
CA TRP A 599 1.39 8.53 -33.53
C TRP A 599 2.82 8.44 -34.05
N LEU A 600 3.78 8.08 -33.20
CA LEU A 600 5.18 7.89 -33.58
C LEU A 600 5.34 6.80 -34.65
N ALA A 601 4.66 5.66 -34.48
CA ALA A 601 4.70 4.58 -35.45
C ALA A 601 4.14 4.99 -36.83
N ASP A 602 3.16 5.89 -36.85
CA ASP A 602 2.46 6.30 -38.06
C ASP A 602 3.14 7.50 -38.77
N HIS A 603 3.81 8.40 -38.04
CA HIS A 603 4.26 9.70 -38.55
C HIS A 603 5.76 9.99 -38.45
N ALA A 604 6.52 9.23 -37.64
CA ALA A 604 7.94 9.52 -37.36
C ALA A 604 8.86 8.37 -37.82
N PRO A 605 9.01 8.13 -39.14
CA PRO A 605 9.76 7.00 -39.67
C PRO A 605 11.26 7.06 -39.36
N ASN A 606 11.81 8.23 -39.05
CA ASN A 606 13.24 8.40 -38.73
C ASN A 606 13.55 8.16 -37.25
N ILE A 607 12.53 7.95 -36.41
CA ILE A 607 12.70 7.61 -34.99
C ILE A 607 12.65 6.09 -34.83
N VAL A 608 13.78 5.50 -34.46
CA VAL A 608 13.94 4.07 -34.29
C VAL A 608 13.57 3.66 -32.86
N ARG A 609 12.59 2.76 -32.73
CA ARG A 609 12.19 2.13 -31.45
C ARG A 609 11.96 3.13 -30.32
N PRO A 610 10.94 4.01 -30.43
CA PRO A 610 10.64 4.93 -29.34
C PRO A 610 10.24 4.14 -28.08
N GLU A 611 10.98 4.36 -27.00
CA GLU A 611 10.68 3.78 -25.69
C GLU A 611 10.17 4.87 -24.75
N SER A 612 8.94 4.70 -24.28
CA SER A 612 8.32 5.52 -23.24
C SER A 612 8.77 5.04 -21.86
N SER A 613 9.13 5.97 -20.98
CA SER A 613 9.60 5.69 -19.63
C SER A 613 9.22 6.80 -18.66
N GLY A 614 9.47 6.58 -17.37
CA GLY A 614 9.20 7.54 -16.31
C GLY A 614 8.39 6.93 -15.17
N THR A 615 8.56 7.51 -13.98
CA THR A 615 7.90 7.05 -12.75
C THR A 615 6.38 6.98 -12.90
N THR A 616 5.78 7.94 -13.62
CA THR A 616 4.34 7.98 -13.89
C THR A 616 3.86 6.75 -14.68
N LEU A 617 4.57 6.39 -15.75
CA LEU A 617 4.27 5.21 -16.57
C LEU A 617 4.49 3.91 -15.80
N MET A 618 5.59 3.84 -15.04
CA MET A 618 5.90 2.70 -14.18
C MET A 618 4.72 2.39 -13.24
N PHE A 619 4.24 3.37 -12.46
CA PHE A 619 3.13 3.17 -11.54
C PHE A 619 1.80 2.86 -12.25
N ALA A 620 1.51 3.47 -13.39
CA ALA A 620 0.28 3.20 -14.14
C ALA A 620 0.21 1.74 -14.65
N TYR A 621 1.30 1.22 -15.23
CA TYR A 621 1.38 -0.18 -15.66
C TYR A 621 1.37 -1.15 -14.46
N LEU A 622 2.11 -0.82 -13.40
CA LEU A 622 2.13 -1.61 -12.16
C LEU A 622 0.73 -1.75 -11.58
N GLY A 623 -0.04 -0.66 -11.52
CA GLY A 623 -1.39 -0.69 -10.98
C GLY A 623 -2.31 -1.63 -11.73
N ARG A 624 -2.36 -1.47 -13.05
CA ARG A 624 -3.18 -2.33 -13.92
C ARG A 624 -2.82 -3.80 -13.78
N ARG A 625 -1.53 -4.15 -13.83
CA ARG A 625 -1.10 -5.55 -13.75
C ARG A 625 -1.31 -6.13 -12.37
N ASN A 626 -1.00 -5.38 -11.32
CA ASN A 626 -1.17 -5.83 -9.95
C ASN A 626 -2.61 -6.22 -9.64
N ILE A 627 -3.58 -5.40 -10.08
CA ILE A 627 -5.00 -5.68 -9.85
C ILE A 627 -5.40 -7.02 -10.50
N VAL A 628 -5.00 -7.25 -11.76
CA VAL A 628 -5.29 -8.49 -12.47
C VAL A 628 -4.62 -9.69 -11.79
N SER A 629 -3.32 -9.57 -11.46
CA SER A 629 -2.55 -10.61 -10.79
C SER A 629 -3.12 -10.95 -9.41
N MET A 630 -3.65 -9.97 -8.67
CA MET A 630 -4.31 -10.18 -7.38
C MET A 630 -5.67 -10.86 -7.49
N LEU A 631 -6.46 -10.57 -8.52
CA LEU A 631 -7.71 -11.30 -8.78
C LEU A 631 -7.43 -12.79 -9.07
N VAL A 632 -6.41 -13.08 -9.87
CA VAL A 632 -5.96 -14.45 -10.15
C VAL A 632 -5.44 -15.11 -8.87
N GLY A 633 -4.53 -14.46 -8.14
CA GLY A 633 -3.94 -14.97 -6.90
C GLY A 633 -4.99 -15.29 -5.83
N THR A 634 -5.96 -14.40 -5.64
CA THR A 634 -7.08 -14.60 -4.70
C THR A 634 -7.95 -15.80 -5.12
N THR A 635 -8.21 -15.97 -6.42
CA THR A 635 -8.99 -17.10 -6.94
C THR A 635 -8.27 -18.43 -6.70
N VAL A 636 -6.96 -18.48 -6.93
CA VAL A 636 -6.13 -19.67 -6.65
C VAL A 636 -6.12 -19.97 -5.15
N ALA A 637 -5.96 -18.96 -4.30
CA ALA A 637 -5.98 -19.11 -2.85
C ALA A 637 -7.31 -19.67 -2.35
N LEU A 638 -8.41 -19.16 -2.87
CA LEU A 638 -9.76 -19.62 -2.55
C LEU A 638 -9.96 -21.10 -2.90
N ILE A 639 -9.50 -21.52 -4.08
CA ILE A 639 -9.55 -22.93 -4.49
C ILE A 639 -8.72 -23.78 -3.52
N GLY A 640 -7.51 -23.33 -3.17
CA GLY A 640 -6.64 -24.00 -2.20
C GLY A 640 -7.29 -24.14 -0.81
N ILE A 641 -7.84 -23.06 -0.28
CA ILE A 641 -8.58 -23.03 1.00
C ILE A 641 -9.77 -24.00 0.93
N SER A 642 -10.52 -23.99 -0.17
CA SER A 642 -11.66 -24.90 -0.37
C SER A 642 -11.26 -26.36 -0.28
N PHE A 643 -10.14 -26.75 -0.93
CA PHE A 643 -9.64 -28.12 -0.85
C PHE A 643 -9.27 -28.52 0.58
N ILE A 644 -8.64 -27.61 1.34
CA ILE A 644 -8.31 -27.82 2.75
C ILE A 644 -9.58 -28.03 3.58
N LEU A 645 -10.59 -27.18 3.40
CA LEU A 645 -11.86 -27.30 4.11
C LEU A 645 -12.63 -28.57 3.73
N ILE A 646 -12.66 -28.94 2.45
CA ILE A 646 -13.28 -30.20 2.00
C ILE A 646 -12.63 -31.41 2.69
N PHE A 647 -11.29 -31.44 2.70
CA PHE A 647 -10.53 -32.53 3.31
C PHE A 647 -10.72 -32.57 4.84
N ALA A 648 -10.60 -31.43 5.52
CA ALA A 648 -10.77 -31.31 6.96
C ALA A 648 -12.20 -31.63 7.43
N LEU A 649 -13.19 -31.09 6.70
CA LEU A 649 -14.62 -31.31 6.95
C LEU A 649 -15.12 -32.66 6.41
N ARG A 650 -14.28 -33.45 5.71
CA ARG A 650 -14.62 -34.74 5.05
C ARG A 650 -16.03 -34.73 4.47
N SER A 651 -16.36 -33.66 3.77
CA SER A 651 -17.68 -33.39 3.23
C SER A 651 -17.54 -32.36 2.14
N LEU A 652 -17.70 -32.81 0.89
CA LEU A 652 -17.71 -31.93 -0.27
C LEU A 652 -18.82 -30.88 -0.14
N ARG A 653 -19.99 -31.27 0.38
CA ARG A 653 -21.13 -30.35 0.58
C ARG A 653 -20.80 -29.24 1.56
N LEU A 654 -20.22 -29.56 2.73
CA LEU A 654 -19.87 -28.54 3.73
C LEU A 654 -18.70 -27.67 3.25
N GLY A 655 -17.70 -28.26 2.59
CA GLY A 655 -16.59 -27.50 2.00
C GLY A 655 -17.07 -26.52 0.93
N LEU A 656 -17.91 -26.95 -0.02
CA LEU A 656 -18.50 -26.04 -1.01
C LEU A 656 -19.44 -25.01 -0.38
N THR A 657 -20.17 -25.36 0.68
CA THR A 657 -21.04 -24.40 1.39
C THR A 657 -20.21 -23.33 2.11
N SER A 658 -19.00 -23.66 2.57
CA SER A 658 -18.09 -22.71 3.22
C SER A 658 -17.55 -21.63 2.29
N LEU A 659 -17.54 -21.85 0.97
CA LEU A 659 -17.15 -20.83 0.00
C LEU A 659 -18.05 -19.59 0.05
N VAL A 660 -19.33 -19.80 0.36
CA VAL A 660 -20.35 -18.75 0.32
C VAL A 660 -20.08 -17.65 1.35
N PRO A 661 -19.98 -17.92 2.66
CA PRO A 661 -19.65 -16.89 3.66
C PRO A 661 -18.22 -16.35 3.53
N ASN A 662 -17.32 -17.02 2.80
CA ASN A 662 -15.95 -16.56 2.60
C ASN A 662 -15.80 -15.61 1.39
N LEU A 663 -16.59 -15.80 0.33
CA LEU A 663 -16.57 -14.96 -0.87
C LEU A 663 -17.48 -13.74 -0.74
N ILE A 664 -18.67 -13.94 -0.19
CA ILE A 664 -19.72 -12.93 -0.20
C ILE A 664 -19.30 -11.65 0.52
N PRO A 665 -18.67 -11.68 1.71
CA PRO A 665 -18.30 -10.45 2.41
C PRO A 665 -17.38 -9.53 1.61
N GLY A 666 -16.38 -10.11 0.92
CA GLY A 666 -15.52 -9.36 0.00
C GLY A 666 -16.32 -8.77 -1.15
N ALA A 667 -17.18 -9.58 -1.80
CA ALA A 667 -18.03 -9.12 -2.90
C ALA A 667 -19.03 -8.03 -2.47
N LEU A 668 -19.59 -8.13 -1.27
CA LEU A 668 -20.44 -7.11 -0.67
C LEU A 668 -19.64 -5.83 -0.39
N GLY A 669 -18.42 -5.97 0.14
CA GLY A 669 -17.51 -4.86 0.40
C GLY A 669 -17.21 -4.07 -0.88
N PHE A 670 -16.81 -4.75 -1.95
CA PHE A 670 -16.59 -4.12 -3.27
C PHE A 670 -17.90 -3.62 -3.92
N GLY A 671 -19.03 -4.27 -3.66
CA GLY A 671 -20.34 -3.81 -4.10
C GLY A 671 -20.72 -2.47 -3.47
N ILE A 672 -20.50 -2.33 -2.15
CA ILE A 672 -20.70 -1.07 -1.42
C ILE A 672 -19.66 -0.04 -1.89
N TRP A 673 -18.41 -0.44 -2.07
CA TRP A 673 -17.34 0.44 -2.53
C TRP A 673 -17.65 1.04 -3.91
N GLY A 674 -18.18 0.23 -4.84
CA GLY A 674 -18.60 0.70 -6.17
C GLY A 674 -19.80 1.65 -6.15
N LEU A 675 -20.57 1.70 -5.05
CA LEU A 675 -21.65 2.67 -4.86
C LEU A 675 -21.19 3.95 -4.17
N ALA A 676 -20.17 3.85 -3.30
CA ALA A 676 -19.72 4.97 -2.46
C ALA A 676 -18.55 5.74 -3.09
N VAL A 677 -17.56 5.03 -3.65
CA VAL A 677 -16.28 5.60 -4.13
C VAL A 677 -16.11 5.36 -5.63
N GLY A 678 -16.35 4.13 -6.11
CA GLY A 678 -16.29 3.80 -7.54
C GLY A 678 -14.89 3.54 -8.11
N GLU A 679 -13.81 3.79 -7.36
CA GLU A 679 -12.44 3.55 -7.82
C GLU A 679 -11.71 2.49 -6.97
N VAL A 680 -11.01 1.59 -7.66
CA VAL A 680 -10.21 0.51 -7.05
C VAL A 680 -8.77 0.60 -7.55
N GLY A 681 -7.92 1.16 -6.70
CA GLY A 681 -6.47 1.24 -6.92
C GLY A 681 -5.71 0.01 -6.41
N ILE A 682 -4.39 0.18 -6.35
CA ILE A 682 -3.45 -0.88 -5.97
C ILE A 682 -3.73 -1.43 -4.56
N SER A 683 -3.97 -0.55 -3.59
CA SER A 683 -4.21 -0.94 -2.18
C SER A 683 -5.45 -1.81 -2.01
N LEU A 684 -6.55 -1.44 -2.66
CA LEU A 684 -7.82 -2.15 -2.57
C LEU A 684 -7.77 -3.52 -3.23
N SER A 685 -6.99 -3.68 -4.30
CA SER A 685 -6.86 -4.98 -4.98
C SER A 685 -6.35 -6.09 -4.05
N VAL A 686 -5.47 -5.73 -3.11
CA VAL A 686 -4.85 -6.64 -2.14
C VAL A 686 -5.82 -7.00 -1.00
N VAL A 687 -6.80 -6.12 -0.71
CA VAL A 687 -7.79 -6.35 0.35
C VAL A 687 -8.57 -7.65 0.12
N THR A 688 -8.84 -8.01 -1.14
CA THR A 688 -9.52 -9.28 -1.46
C THR A 688 -8.75 -10.50 -0.95
N ALA A 689 -7.43 -10.54 -1.19
CA ALA A 689 -6.56 -11.62 -0.74
C ALA A 689 -6.40 -11.62 0.79
N MET A 690 -6.17 -10.44 1.37
CA MET A 690 -5.99 -10.24 2.81
C MET A 690 -7.24 -10.63 3.62
N THR A 691 -8.40 -10.11 3.24
CA THR A 691 -9.67 -10.39 3.93
C THR A 691 -10.09 -11.85 3.81
N LEU A 692 -9.80 -12.50 2.68
CA LEU A 692 -10.04 -13.94 2.53
C LEU A 692 -9.26 -14.74 3.58
N GLY A 693 -8.00 -14.38 3.85
CA GLY A 693 -7.21 -15.02 4.90
C GLY A 693 -7.79 -14.82 6.31
N ILE A 694 -8.37 -13.65 6.58
CA ILE A 694 -8.89 -13.28 7.90
C ILE A 694 -10.28 -13.88 8.16
N VAL A 695 -11.20 -13.77 7.19
CA VAL A 695 -12.63 -14.08 7.36
C VAL A 695 -12.92 -15.58 7.43
N VAL A 696 -12.09 -16.41 6.80
CA VAL A 696 -12.30 -17.87 6.75
C VAL A 696 -12.31 -18.51 8.15
N ASP A 697 -11.63 -17.90 9.12
CA ASP A 697 -11.52 -18.38 10.50
C ASP A 697 -12.89 -18.57 11.17
N ASP A 698 -13.74 -17.53 11.12
CA ASP A 698 -15.05 -17.52 11.79
C ASP A 698 -15.96 -18.65 11.24
N THR A 699 -15.96 -18.81 9.91
CA THR A 699 -16.64 -19.91 9.21
C THR A 699 -16.10 -21.29 9.61
N VAL A 700 -14.77 -21.47 9.70
CA VAL A 700 -14.13 -22.74 10.12
C VAL A 700 -14.58 -23.14 11.52
N HIS A 701 -14.57 -22.18 12.44
CA HIS A 701 -15.00 -22.39 13.82
C HIS A 701 -16.48 -22.75 13.90
N PHE A 702 -17.36 -22.00 13.20
CA PHE A 702 -18.80 -22.27 13.18
C PHE A 702 -19.11 -23.67 12.59
N LEU A 703 -18.56 -23.99 11.42
CA LEU A 703 -18.78 -25.27 10.74
C LEU A 703 -18.24 -26.45 11.54
N SER A 704 -17.11 -26.27 12.22
CA SER A 704 -16.53 -27.33 13.07
C SER A 704 -17.44 -27.68 14.24
N LYS A 705 -18.04 -26.68 14.93
CA LYS A 705 -19.00 -26.94 16.02
C LYS A 705 -20.31 -27.50 15.50
N TYR A 706 -20.83 -26.96 14.39
CA TYR A 706 -22.03 -27.48 13.73
C TYR A 706 -21.86 -28.97 13.36
N ARG A 707 -20.77 -29.33 12.68
CA ARG A 707 -20.48 -30.71 12.28
C ARG A 707 -20.29 -31.62 13.48
N ARG A 708 -19.67 -31.14 14.56
CA ARG A 708 -19.54 -31.88 15.82
C ARG A 708 -20.91 -32.19 16.41
N ALA A 709 -21.82 -31.23 16.46
CA ALA A 709 -23.18 -31.45 16.94
C ALA A 709 -23.94 -32.47 16.07
N ARG A 710 -23.77 -32.43 14.73
CA ARG A 710 -24.36 -33.42 13.82
C ARG A 710 -23.81 -34.83 14.02
N ARG A 711 -22.49 -34.99 14.14
CA ARG A 711 -21.83 -36.31 14.14
C ARG A 711 -21.64 -36.94 15.51
N GLU A 712 -21.33 -36.14 16.54
CA GLU A 712 -21.06 -36.65 17.89
C GLU A 712 -22.30 -36.63 18.78
N LEU A 713 -23.17 -35.62 18.62
CA LEU A 713 -24.38 -35.48 19.44
C LEU A 713 -25.66 -35.96 18.72
N GLY A 714 -25.57 -36.31 17.44
CA GLY A 714 -26.72 -36.79 16.65
C GLY A 714 -27.81 -35.75 16.43
N CYS A 715 -27.51 -34.46 16.57
CA CYS A 715 -28.52 -33.40 16.49
C CYS A 715 -29.10 -33.25 15.07
N ALA A 716 -30.39 -32.90 14.98
CA ALA A 716 -30.98 -32.41 13.73
C ALA A 716 -30.31 -31.09 13.30
N SER A 717 -30.42 -30.72 12.02
CA SER A 717 -29.73 -29.52 11.50
C SER A 717 -30.08 -28.23 12.27
N PRO A 718 -31.36 -27.95 12.60
CA PRO A 718 -31.72 -26.79 13.42
C PRO A 718 -31.08 -26.80 14.82
N ASP A 719 -31.02 -27.97 15.46
CA ASP A 719 -30.43 -28.11 16.80
C ASP A 719 -28.91 -27.98 16.77
N ALA A 720 -28.27 -28.48 15.72
CA ALA A 720 -26.84 -28.29 15.49
C ALA A 720 -26.47 -26.81 15.31
N VAL A 721 -27.32 -26.02 14.64
CA VAL A 721 -27.15 -24.55 14.55
C VAL A 721 -27.26 -23.90 15.93
N ARG A 722 -28.26 -24.27 16.75
CA ARG A 722 -28.39 -23.75 18.13
C ARG A 722 -27.17 -24.05 18.98
N VAL A 723 -26.62 -25.27 18.87
CA VAL A 723 -25.40 -25.68 19.55
C VAL A 723 -24.21 -24.85 19.07
N ALA A 724 -24.06 -24.60 17.77
CA ALA A 724 -23.00 -23.75 17.23
C ALA A 724 -23.07 -22.32 17.80
N PHE A 725 -24.23 -21.67 17.77
CA PHE A 725 -24.40 -20.32 18.34
C PHE A 725 -24.04 -20.24 19.83
N ARG A 726 -24.50 -21.21 20.64
CA ARG A 726 -24.20 -21.24 22.08
C ARG A 726 -22.73 -21.50 22.39
N THR A 727 -22.06 -22.31 21.57
CA THR A 727 -20.67 -22.71 21.84
C THR A 727 -19.66 -21.71 21.34
N VAL A 728 -19.82 -21.19 20.11
CA VAL A 728 -18.80 -20.34 19.48
C VAL A 728 -19.26 -18.93 19.13
N GLY A 729 -20.58 -18.65 19.11
CA GLY A 729 -21.10 -17.34 18.68
C GLY A 729 -20.53 -16.14 19.44
N ARG A 730 -20.32 -16.26 20.77
CA ARG A 730 -19.68 -15.19 21.55
C ARG A 730 -18.22 -14.98 21.18
N ALA A 731 -17.49 -16.06 20.89
CA ALA A 731 -16.09 -15.96 20.47
C ALA A 731 -16.01 -15.24 19.12
N LEU A 732 -16.84 -15.63 18.14
CA LEU A 732 -16.93 -14.98 16.83
C LEU A 732 -17.23 -13.48 16.95
N LEU A 733 -18.27 -13.10 17.71
CA LEU A 733 -18.57 -11.68 17.92
C LEU A 733 -17.40 -10.93 18.57
N THR A 734 -16.69 -11.57 19.49
CA THR A 734 -15.55 -10.95 20.18
C THR A 734 -14.37 -10.75 19.25
N THR A 735 -14.03 -11.76 18.45
CA THR A 735 -12.95 -11.70 17.47
C THR A 735 -13.24 -10.65 16.41
N SER A 736 -14.40 -10.70 15.74
CA SER A 736 -14.70 -9.73 14.68
C SER A 736 -14.76 -8.29 15.19
N LEU A 737 -15.29 -8.02 16.39
CA LEU A 737 -15.30 -6.66 16.96
C LEU A 737 -13.89 -6.14 17.29
N VAL A 738 -13.03 -7.00 17.83
CA VAL A 738 -11.63 -6.63 18.11
C VAL A 738 -10.88 -6.38 16.81
N LEU A 739 -11.07 -7.24 15.79
CA LEU A 739 -10.49 -7.10 14.46
C LEU A 739 -10.93 -5.79 13.79
N VAL A 740 -12.24 -5.50 13.78
CA VAL A 740 -12.80 -4.25 13.25
C VAL A 740 -12.17 -3.04 13.94
N ALA A 741 -12.06 -3.06 15.27
CA ALA A 741 -11.41 -1.97 16.02
C ALA A 741 -9.95 -1.75 15.58
N GLY A 742 -9.19 -2.83 15.34
CA GLY A 742 -7.82 -2.74 14.84
C GLY A 742 -7.73 -2.09 13.45
N PHE A 743 -8.53 -2.57 12.49
CA PHE A 743 -8.52 -2.03 11.12
C PHE A 743 -9.14 -0.62 11.00
N VAL A 744 -10.05 -0.24 11.91
CA VAL A 744 -10.51 1.14 12.04
C VAL A 744 -9.37 2.06 12.46
N VAL A 745 -8.46 1.64 13.34
CA VAL A 745 -7.26 2.45 13.65
C VAL A 745 -6.36 2.57 12.42
N VAL A 746 -6.17 1.50 11.65
CA VAL A 746 -5.41 1.55 10.37
C VAL A 746 -6.03 2.53 9.38
N SER A 747 -7.36 2.68 9.38
CA SER A 747 -8.07 3.61 8.49
C SER A 747 -7.74 5.10 8.74
N LEU A 748 -7.04 5.41 9.84
CA LEU A 748 -6.60 6.75 10.22
C LEU A 748 -5.19 7.11 9.71
N SER A 749 -4.54 6.24 8.94
CA SER A 749 -3.25 6.54 8.31
C SER A 749 -3.38 7.69 7.32
N SER A 750 -2.36 8.55 7.26
CA SER A 750 -2.23 9.59 6.23
C SER A 750 -1.72 9.05 4.90
N PHE A 751 -1.38 7.76 4.84
CA PHE A 751 -1.06 7.03 3.63
C PHE A 751 -2.31 6.33 3.11
N GLU A 752 -2.88 6.78 1.99
CA GLU A 752 -4.18 6.32 1.49
C GLU A 752 -4.17 4.82 1.16
N LEU A 753 -3.03 4.23 0.82
CA LEU A 753 -2.94 2.78 0.64
C LEU A 753 -3.28 2.04 1.94
N ASN A 754 -2.72 2.49 3.07
CA ASN A 754 -3.00 1.91 4.39
C ASN A 754 -4.42 2.27 4.84
N ALA A 755 -4.83 3.53 4.67
CA ALA A 755 -6.14 4.00 5.07
C ALA A 755 -7.26 3.25 4.34
N GLY A 756 -7.19 3.19 3.01
CA GLY A 756 -8.13 2.46 2.15
C GLY A 756 -8.20 0.97 2.49
N MET A 757 -7.05 0.32 2.71
CA MET A 757 -7.00 -1.06 3.20
C MET A 757 -7.71 -1.21 4.55
N GLY A 758 -7.48 -0.30 5.50
CA GLY A 758 -8.15 -0.28 6.80
C GLY A 758 -9.66 -0.16 6.69
N LYS A 759 -10.15 0.84 5.94
CA LYS A 759 -11.59 1.10 5.70
C LYS A 759 -12.29 -0.12 5.12
N LEU A 760 -11.79 -0.63 3.98
CA LEU A 760 -12.42 -1.75 3.28
C LEU A 760 -12.33 -3.05 4.10
N THR A 761 -11.20 -3.32 4.77
CA THR A 761 -11.04 -4.55 5.57
C THR A 761 -11.93 -4.56 6.79
N ALA A 762 -12.05 -3.44 7.51
CA ALA A 762 -12.98 -3.31 8.63
C ALA A 762 -14.44 -3.57 8.18
N MET A 763 -14.83 -3.00 7.04
CA MET A 763 -16.14 -3.23 6.45
C MET A 763 -16.36 -4.71 6.08
N VAL A 764 -15.40 -5.34 5.40
CA VAL A 764 -15.50 -6.75 4.98
C VAL A 764 -15.59 -7.69 6.20
N ILE A 765 -14.82 -7.44 7.26
CA ILE A 765 -14.89 -8.24 8.51
C ILE A 765 -16.26 -8.09 9.18
N ALA A 766 -16.82 -6.88 9.21
CA ALA A 766 -18.17 -6.67 9.75
C ALA A 766 -19.24 -7.42 8.91
N LEU A 767 -19.14 -7.34 7.58
CA LEU A 767 -20.04 -8.06 6.66
C LEU A 767 -19.85 -9.58 6.74
N ALA A 768 -18.65 -10.06 7.04
CA ALA A 768 -18.34 -11.46 7.25
C ALA A 768 -19.07 -12.03 8.46
N LEU A 769 -18.99 -11.35 9.60
CA LEU A 769 -19.76 -11.74 10.78
C LEU A 769 -21.27 -11.76 10.50
N MET A 770 -21.77 -10.80 9.74
CA MET A 770 -23.17 -10.78 9.32
C MET A 770 -23.52 -11.98 8.42
N ALA A 771 -22.65 -12.34 7.47
CA ALA A 771 -22.84 -13.51 6.62
C ALA A 771 -22.83 -14.81 7.46
N ASP A 772 -21.91 -14.94 8.41
CA ASP A 772 -21.79 -16.11 9.27
C ASP A 772 -22.97 -16.29 10.23
N PHE A 773 -23.61 -15.21 10.67
CA PHE A 773 -24.77 -15.29 11.55
C PHE A 773 -26.10 -15.40 10.79
N PHE A 774 -26.25 -14.71 9.66
CA PHE A 774 -27.56 -14.57 9.01
C PHE A 774 -27.71 -15.35 7.69
N LEU A 775 -26.61 -15.66 7.00
CA LEU A 775 -26.65 -16.36 5.71
C LEU A 775 -26.21 -17.83 5.84
N LEU A 776 -25.07 -18.09 6.48
CA LEU A 776 -24.49 -19.43 6.61
C LEU A 776 -25.45 -20.44 7.29
N PRO A 777 -26.10 -20.14 8.44
CA PRO A 777 -26.90 -21.14 9.12
C PRO A 777 -28.19 -21.52 8.35
N PRO A 778 -28.97 -20.58 7.77
CA PRO A 778 -30.05 -20.92 6.85
C PRO A 778 -29.61 -21.74 5.64
N LEU A 779 -28.45 -21.44 5.07
CA LEU A 779 -27.89 -22.18 3.94
C LEU A 779 -27.57 -23.63 4.33
N LEU A 780 -26.91 -23.85 5.48
CA LEU A 780 -26.64 -25.18 6.01
C LEU A 780 -27.91 -26.00 6.23
N MET A 781 -28.94 -25.40 6.84
CA MET A 781 -30.24 -26.05 7.05
C MET A 781 -30.96 -26.42 5.74
N LYS A 782 -30.71 -25.68 4.65
CA LYS A 782 -31.26 -25.98 3.32
C LYS A 782 -30.49 -27.10 2.61
N VAL A 783 -29.16 -27.08 2.70
CA VAL A 783 -28.26 -28.01 2.00
C VAL A 783 -28.24 -29.39 2.67
N GLU A 784 -28.26 -29.47 3.99
CA GLU A 784 -28.24 -30.73 4.76
C GLU A 784 -29.63 -31.28 5.13
N ARG A 785 -30.68 -30.95 4.35
CA ARG A 785 -32.06 -31.44 4.58
C ARG A 785 -32.07 -32.93 4.96
N ASP A 786 -32.76 -33.24 6.06
CA ASP A 786 -32.71 -34.49 6.82
C ASP A 786 -32.60 -35.75 5.94
N SER A 787 -31.38 -36.24 5.76
CA SER A 787 -31.16 -37.66 5.47
C SER A 787 -31.75 -38.43 6.65
N GLY A 788 -32.89 -39.07 6.44
CA GLY A 788 -33.71 -39.68 7.48
C GLY A 788 -32.90 -40.51 8.48
N MET A 789 -32.84 -40.05 9.73
CA MET A 789 -32.75 -40.94 10.87
C MET A 789 -34.06 -40.78 11.64
N GLY A 790 -34.78 -41.89 11.73
CA GLY A 790 -36.15 -41.98 12.23
C GLY A 790 -36.33 -41.26 13.55
N GLY A 791 -37.50 -40.61 13.67
CA GLY A 791 -37.92 -40.00 14.91
C GLY A 791 -37.88 -41.00 16.05
N PHE A 792 -37.37 -40.56 17.19
CA PHE A 792 -37.74 -41.15 18.47
C PHE A 792 -38.94 -40.39 19.04
N PRO A 793 -39.87 -41.10 19.71
CA PRO A 793 -41.19 -40.58 20.05
C PRO A 793 -41.12 -39.50 21.13
N ARG A 794 -42.16 -38.67 21.10
CA ARG A 794 -42.41 -37.46 21.89
C ARG A 794 -42.23 -37.61 23.39
#